data_AF-A0A396ILK3-F1
#
_entry.id   AF-A0A396ILK3-F1
#
_cell.length_a   1.000
_cell.length_b   1.000
_cell.length_c   1.000
_cell.angle_alpha   90.00
_cell.angle_beta   90.00
_cell.angle_gamma   90.00
#
_symmetry.space_group_name_H-M   'P 1'
#
loop_
_entity.id
_entity.type
_entity.pdbx_description
1 polymer ?
#
loop_
_entity_poly.entity_id
_entity_poly.type
_entity_poly.pdbx_seq_one_letter_code
_entity_poly.pdbx_strand_id
1 'polypeptide(L)'
;MSSVSGNMNGATIPIVEGVEKLGNNIDVNIVQNGEESVVDYIPHLEMEFESEAAAYEFYNKYSRRIGFGIRREYGNKSKKDGILTSRRFTCFKEGKRGVDKRDHLTKEGRVETRTGCDARMVISLDRKIGKYKVVDFVAQHNHLLEPPGYFHTPRSHRQISESRACQVVAADESRLKRKDFQEYVFKQDGGIDDVGYLQTRRMRSLMYGEVGALLMHFKRQSENPSFYYDFQMDVEEKITNVFWADAQMINDYGCSGDVITFDTTYMTNKDYRPLGVFVGLNNHKQMVVFGATLLYDETIPSFQWLFETFLKAMGGEKPKTLLTDQDEAMAKAISVVMPQTFHGLCTWRIRENAQTHVNHLYQKSSKFCSDFEACIDLHEEEGEFLNSWNVLLVEHNVSEDSWLRMIFQLKEKWAWVYVRKHFTAGMRSTQLSESFNAELKNYLKSDLNLVQFFSHFGRIVHGIRNNESEADYESRHKLPKLKMKRAPMLVQAGNIYTPKTFEEFQEEYEEYLGTCVKNLKEGLYVVTNYDNNKERMVIGNLMDQKVACDCRKFETHGILCSHALKVLDVMNIKLIPQHYILKRWTRDARLGSNHDLKGQHIELDTKAHFMRRYNDLCPQMIKLINKASKSHETYTFLSKVFEESDKIIDDMLAKKFVGVESLEMSHVSIPVAMEKIDNNVHTLDVGGEQGIKKARLLK
;
A
#
# COMPACT_ATOMS: atom_id res chain seq x y z
N MET A 1 -32.82 42.38 -47.24
CA MET A 1 -31.85 42.19 -48.35
C MET A 1 -31.15 40.88 -48.08
N SER A 2 -31.21 39.81 -48.86
CA SER A 2 -31.85 39.45 -50.12
C SER A 2 -31.69 37.92 -50.22
N SER A 3 -32.75 37.25 -50.65
CA SER A 3 -32.87 35.84 -51.03
C SER A 3 -31.86 35.38 -52.09
N VAL A 4 -31.70 34.06 -52.29
CA VAL A 4 -32.01 33.34 -53.56
C VAL A 4 -31.76 31.82 -53.43
N SER A 5 -32.61 31.07 -54.12
CA SER A 5 -32.86 29.62 -54.19
C SER A 5 -32.52 29.01 -55.56
N GLY A 6 -32.39 27.68 -55.65
CA GLY A 6 -32.60 26.85 -56.88
C GLY A 6 -31.80 25.51 -56.85
N ASN A 7 -32.39 24.31 -56.71
CA ASN A 7 -33.10 23.42 -57.69
C ASN A 7 -32.28 23.07 -58.96
N MET A 8 -32.21 21.86 -59.54
CA MET A 8 -32.99 20.60 -59.48
C MET A 8 -32.34 19.50 -60.40
N ASN A 9 -32.77 18.22 -60.24
CA ASN A 9 -32.78 17.07 -61.19
C ASN A 9 -31.45 16.32 -61.50
N GLY A 10 -31.36 14.98 -61.60
CA GLY A 10 -32.31 13.85 -61.62
C GLY A 10 -31.94 12.86 -62.74
N ALA A 11 -31.70 11.56 -62.44
CA ALA A 11 -31.78 10.44 -63.40
C ALA A 11 -31.70 9.06 -62.72
N THR A 12 -32.43 8.09 -63.28
CA THR A 12 -32.84 6.79 -62.71
C THR A 12 -32.47 5.63 -63.66
N ILE A 13 -31.80 4.57 -63.12
CA ILE A 13 -31.81 3.09 -63.35
C ILE A 13 -31.90 2.51 -64.81
N PRO A 14 -31.15 1.44 -65.19
CA PRO A 14 -31.66 0.06 -65.10
C PRO A 14 -30.66 -1.05 -64.67
N ILE A 15 -31.27 -2.18 -64.28
CA ILE A 15 -30.81 -3.47 -63.75
C ILE A 15 -30.30 -4.41 -64.86
N VAL A 16 -29.25 -5.23 -64.62
CA VAL A 16 -29.13 -6.66 -65.07
C VAL A 16 -28.22 -7.44 -64.09
N GLU A 17 -28.62 -8.68 -63.81
CA GLU A 17 -28.08 -9.70 -62.90
C GLU A 17 -26.74 -10.34 -63.32
N GLY A 18 -26.03 -10.94 -62.35
CA GLY A 18 -24.98 -11.95 -62.60
C GLY A 18 -24.06 -12.20 -61.40
N VAL A 19 -23.96 -13.44 -60.95
CA VAL A 19 -23.49 -13.90 -59.63
C VAL A 19 -22.01 -14.36 -59.62
N GLU A 20 -21.37 -14.20 -58.45
CA GLU A 20 -20.28 -15.01 -57.83
C GLU A 20 -18.78 -14.65 -57.99
N LYS A 21 -18.17 -14.34 -56.82
CA LYS A 21 -16.98 -14.95 -56.15
C LYS A 21 -15.94 -13.96 -55.58
N LEU A 22 -15.70 -14.16 -54.28
CA LEU A 22 -14.78 -13.45 -53.39
C LEU A 22 -13.32 -13.52 -53.84
N GLY A 23 -12.63 -12.40 -53.68
CA GLY A 23 -11.17 -12.30 -53.67
C GLY A 23 -10.76 -10.88 -53.24
N ASN A 24 -10.52 -10.68 -51.95
CA ASN A 24 -10.16 -9.39 -51.37
C ASN A 24 -8.80 -8.91 -51.89
N ASN A 25 -8.81 -7.92 -52.78
CA ASN A 25 -7.71 -6.98 -53.00
C ASN A 25 -8.26 -5.57 -52.72
N ILE A 26 -7.68 -4.87 -51.75
CA ILE A 26 -7.87 -3.43 -51.60
C ILE A 26 -6.49 -2.79 -51.71
N ASP A 27 -6.23 -2.26 -52.89
CA ASP A 27 -5.28 -1.17 -53.11
C ASP A 27 -5.82 0.09 -52.42
N VAL A 28 -5.03 0.67 -51.51
CA VAL A 28 -5.32 1.95 -50.86
C VAL A 28 -4.52 3.03 -51.56
N ASN A 29 -5.19 3.85 -52.38
CA ASN A 29 -4.65 5.12 -52.84
C ASN A 29 -4.91 6.20 -51.78
N ILE A 30 -3.81 6.81 -51.35
CA ILE A 30 -3.65 7.81 -50.29
C ILE A 30 -3.98 9.20 -50.85
N VAL A 31 -4.79 9.97 -50.13
CA VAL A 31 -4.70 11.44 -50.13
C VAL A 31 -4.69 11.93 -48.67
N GLN A 32 -3.74 12.82 -48.40
CA GLN A 32 -3.17 13.19 -47.11
C GLN A 32 -4.06 14.07 -46.22
N ASN A 33 -4.03 13.82 -44.90
CA ASN A 33 -3.55 14.80 -43.91
C ASN A 33 -3.45 14.20 -42.49
N GLY A 34 -2.21 13.89 -42.08
CA GLY A 34 -1.67 14.12 -40.72
C GLY A 34 -2.22 13.37 -39.50
N GLU A 35 -1.98 12.06 -39.38
CA GLU A 35 -1.99 11.33 -38.10
C GLU A 35 -0.78 10.37 -38.02
N GLU A 36 0.02 10.44 -36.95
CA GLU A 36 1.14 9.52 -36.68
C GLU A 36 0.63 8.10 -36.40
N SER A 37 1.15 7.13 -37.15
CA SER A 37 0.69 5.73 -37.18
C SER A 37 1.00 4.92 -35.91
N VAL A 38 0.04 4.12 -35.48
CA VAL A 38 0.00 3.30 -34.24
C VAL A 38 0.90 2.03 -34.26
N VAL A 39 1.81 1.83 -35.23
CA VAL A 39 2.45 0.50 -35.45
C VAL A 39 3.89 0.34 -34.93
N ASP A 40 4.58 1.38 -34.45
CA ASP A 40 6.06 1.34 -34.38
C ASP A 40 6.72 1.04 -33.01
N TYR A 41 6.07 0.32 -32.09
CA TYR A 41 6.64 0.10 -30.73
C TYR A 41 6.65 -1.34 -30.19
N ILE A 42 6.06 -2.31 -30.89
CA ILE A 42 6.05 -3.71 -30.46
C ILE A 42 7.20 -4.46 -31.15
N PRO A 43 8.09 -5.15 -30.41
CA PRO A 43 9.11 -5.99 -31.01
C PRO A 43 8.49 -7.07 -31.90
N HIS A 44 9.00 -7.20 -33.12
CA HIS A 44 8.62 -8.27 -34.05
C HIS A 44 9.85 -8.84 -34.73
N LEU A 45 9.71 -10.03 -35.31
CA LEU A 45 10.79 -10.72 -35.99
C LEU A 45 11.31 -9.90 -37.18
N GLU A 46 12.61 -9.98 -37.44
CA GLU A 46 13.32 -9.25 -38.50
C GLU A 46 13.41 -7.73 -38.32
N MET A 47 12.91 -7.15 -37.22
CA MET A 47 13.16 -5.74 -36.89
C MET A 47 14.66 -5.47 -36.73
N GLU A 48 15.17 -4.43 -37.39
CA GLU A 48 16.60 -4.12 -37.47
C GLU A 48 17.05 -3.00 -36.52
N PHE A 49 18.29 -3.09 -36.04
CA PHE A 49 18.94 -2.12 -35.17
C PHE A 49 20.40 -1.91 -35.57
N GLU A 50 20.85 -0.65 -35.57
CA GLU A 50 22.24 -0.27 -35.86
C GLU A 50 23.24 -0.78 -34.81
N SER A 51 22.77 -1.08 -33.58
CA SER A 51 23.63 -1.57 -32.51
C SER A 51 22.86 -2.38 -31.45
N GLU A 52 23.58 -3.16 -30.65
CA GLU A 52 23.00 -3.83 -29.47
C GLU A 52 22.46 -2.82 -28.45
N ALA A 53 23.07 -1.64 -28.34
CA ALA A 53 22.60 -0.57 -27.46
C ALA A 53 21.25 -0.02 -27.92
N ALA A 54 21.08 0.23 -29.21
CA ALA A 54 19.81 0.66 -29.81
C ALA A 54 18.70 -0.39 -29.60
N ALA A 55 19.02 -1.67 -29.81
CA ALA A 55 18.09 -2.77 -29.54
C ALA A 55 17.72 -2.87 -28.04
N TYR A 56 18.68 -2.66 -27.14
CA TYR A 56 18.42 -2.64 -25.71
C TYR A 56 17.52 -1.47 -25.32
N GLU A 57 17.77 -0.26 -25.84
CA GLU A 57 16.94 0.91 -25.56
C GLU A 57 15.52 0.76 -26.09
N PHE A 58 15.36 0.21 -27.30
CA PHE A 58 14.05 -0.11 -27.86
C PHE A 58 13.29 -1.09 -26.96
N TYR A 59 13.93 -2.19 -26.56
CA TYR A 59 13.29 -3.17 -25.69
C TYR A 59 13.02 -2.63 -24.28
N ASN A 60 13.87 -1.72 -23.77
CA ASN A 60 13.66 -1.04 -22.50
C ASN A 60 12.50 -0.03 -22.56
N LYS A 61 12.29 0.63 -23.71
CA LYS A 61 11.12 1.49 -23.95
C LYS A 61 9.85 0.66 -24.04
N TYR A 62 9.88 -0.46 -24.78
CA TYR A 62 8.79 -1.42 -24.83
C TYR A 62 8.47 -1.96 -23.42
N SER A 63 9.48 -2.44 -22.69
CA SER A 63 9.28 -2.99 -21.34
C SER A 63 8.78 -1.94 -20.35
N ARG A 64 9.19 -0.68 -20.50
CA ARG A 64 8.64 0.43 -19.73
C ARG A 64 7.16 0.66 -20.03
N ARG A 65 6.72 0.59 -21.29
CA ARG A 65 5.31 0.75 -21.67
C ARG A 65 4.43 -0.41 -21.19
N ILE A 66 4.96 -1.63 -21.24
CA ILE A 66 4.24 -2.85 -20.84
C ILE A 66 4.33 -3.09 -19.32
N GLY A 67 5.31 -2.51 -18.63
CA GLY A 67 5.43 -2.60 -17.18
C GLY A 67 6.32 -3.72 -16.66
N PHE A 68 7.47 -3.99 -17.27
CA PHE A 68 8.41 -4.96 -16.71
C PHE A 68 9.86 -4.47 -16.82
N GLY A 69 10.70 -4.95 -15.91
CA GLY A 69 12.15 -4.72 -16.01
C GLY A 69 12.84 -5.74 -16.91
N ILE A 70 13.94 -5.34 -17.55
CA ILE A 70 14.73 -6.20 -18.43
C ILE A 70 16.14 -6.48 -17.88
N ARG A 71 16.76 -7.56 -18.35
CA ARG A 71 18.15 -7.94 -18.08
C ARG A 71 18.85 -8.37 -19.36
N ARG A 72 20.15 -8.13 -19.45
CA ARG A 72 21.03 -8.77 -20.43
C ARG A 72 21.44 -10.14 -19.87
N GLU A 73 21.12 -11.22 -20.58
CA GLU A 73 21.42 -12.58 -20.11
C GLU A 73 22.79 -13.04 -20.60
N TYR A 74 22.89 -13.47 -21.86
CA TYR A 74 24.15 -13.82 -22.52
C TYR A 74 24.25 -13.13 -23.88
N GLY A 75 25.48 -13.01 -24.37
CA GLY A 75 25.72 -12.67 -25.77
C GLY A 75 26.89 -13.44 -26.32
N ASN A 76 26.72 -13.95 -27.53
CA ASN A 76 27.73 -14.73 -28.22
C ASN A 76 28.64 -13.79 -28.99
N LYS A 77 29.95 -14.01 -28.90
CA LYS A 77 30.95 -13.27 -29.67
C LYS A 77 31.60 -14.19 -30.70
N SER A 78 31.92 -13.66 -31.87
CA SER A 78 32.74 -14.32 -32.88
C SER A 78 34.08 -14.69 -32.27
N LYS A 79 34.46 -15.97 -32.30
CA LYS A 79 35.79 -16.41 -31.86
C LYS A 79 36.93 -15.87 -32.74
N LYS A 80 36.61 -15.44 -33.97
CA LYS A 80 37.58 -14.93 -34.95
C LYS A 80 37.83 -13.43 -34.80
N ASP A 81 36.77 -12.66 -34.52
CA ASP A 81 36.81 -11.19 -34.65
C ASP A 81 36.39 -10.47 -33.35
N GLY A 82 35.98 -11.21 -32.32
CA GLY A 82 35.50 -10.65 -31.05
C GLY A 82 34.15 -9.92 -31.09
N ILE A 83 33.59 -9.71 -32.29
CA ILE A 83 32.31 -9.00 -32.51
C ILE A 83 31.14 -9.80 -31.93
N LEU A 84 30.21 -9.11 -31.28
CA LEU A 84 28.98 -9.69 -30.74
C LEU A 84 28.08 -10.17 -31.89
N THR A 85 27.84 -11.48 -31.98
CA THR A 85 27.01 -12.08 -33.03
C THR A 85 25.55 -12.21 -32.63
N SER A 86 25.24 -12.35 -31.34
CA SER A 86 23.86 -12.37 -30.85
C SER A 86 23.79 -11.96 -29.38
N ARG A 87 22.62 -11.44 -28.98
CA ARG A 87 22.33 -11.04 -27.60
C ARG A 87 20.90 -11.41 -27.23
N ARG A 88 20.71 -11.89 -26.01
CA ARG A 88 19.38 -12.16 -25.43
C ARG A 88 19.06 -11.18 -24.30
N PHE A 89 17.92 -10.52 -24.42
CA PHE A 89 17.30 -9.68 -23.40
C PHE A 89 16.13 -10.44 -22.79
N THR A 90 16.09 -10.54 -21.46
CA THR A 90 15.04 -11.29 -20.76
C THR A 90 14.33 -10.44 -19.73
N CYS A 91 13.13 -10.86 -19.33
CA CYS A 91 12.45 -10.30 -18.17
C CYS A 91 13.33 -10.41 -16.91
N PHE A 92 13.21 -9.44 -16.01
CA PHE A 92 13.87 -9.47 -14.71
C PHE A 92 13.52 -10.71 -13.88
N LYS A 93 12.30 -11.26 -14.02
CA LYS A 93 11.84 -12.48 -13.33
C LYS A 93 12.11 -13.79 -14.10
N GLU A 94 12.88 -13.75 -15.19
CA GLU A 94 13.18 -14.93 -16.01
C GLU A 94 14.05 -15.98 -15.28
N GLY A 95 13.79 -17.24 -15.61
CA GLY A 95 14.56 -18.41 -15.17
C GLY A 95 14.34 -18.79 -13.70
N LYS A 96 15.23 -19.65 -13.18
CA LYS A 96 15.36 -19.94 -11.74
C LYS A 96 16.74 -19.49 -11.30
N ARG A 97 16.92 -19.04 -10.06
CA ARG A 97 18.26 -18.66 -9.60
C ARG A 97 19.06 -19.92 -9.33
N GLY A 98 20.30 -19.97 -9.80
CA GLY A 98 21.24 -21.03 -9.43
C GLY A 98 21.53 -20.99 -7.92
N VAL A 99 22.02 -22.10 -7.38
CA VAL A 99 22.44 -22.19 -5.97
C VAL A 99 23.48 -21.09 -5.69
N ASP A 100 23.25 -20.29 -4.65
CA ASP A 100 24.19 -19.24 -4.24
C ASP A 100 25.51 -19.89 -3.82
N LYS A 101 26.59 -19.66 -4.58
CA LYS A 101 27.90 -20.26 -4.34
C LYS A 101 28.72 -19.51 -3.27
N ARG A 102 28.13 -18.51 -2.62
CA ARG A 102 28.76 -17.75 -1.53
C ARG A 102 28.70 -18.54 -0.23
N ASP A 103 29.68 -18.29 0.63
CA ASP A 103 29.86 -18.98 1.91
C ASP A 103 28.59 -18.94 2.77
N HIS A 104 28.32 -20.05 3.47
CA HIS A 104 27.11 -20.33 4.24
C HIS A 104 26.92 -19.35 5.42
N LEU A 105 27.98 -18.62 5.78
CA LEU A 105 28.02 -17.61 6.83
C LEU A 105 27.59 -16.20 6.37
N THR A 106 27.25 -16.01 5.09
CA THR A 106 26.71 -14.73 4.62
C THR A 106 25.27 -14.58 5.12
N LYS A 107 25.07 -13.86 6.24
CA LYS A 107 23.79 -13.72 6.97
C LYS A 107 22.59 -13.28 6.13
N GLU A 108 22.75 -12.73 4.92
CA GLU A 108 21.63 -12.29 4.08
C GLU A 108 21.83 -12.57 2.58
N GLY A 109 21.30 -13.71 2.12
CA GLY A 109 21.10 -13.95 0.69
C GLY A 109 20.08 -12.98 0.07
N ARG A 110 20.35 -12.49 -1.15
CA ARG A 110 19.40 -11.64 -1.91
C ARG A 110 18.08 -12.39 -2.11
N VAL A 111 16.94 -11.72 -1.88
CA VAL A 111 15.61 -12.34 -2.00
C VAL A 111 15.37 -12.85 -3.43
N GLU A 112 14.69 -14.00 -3.57
CA GLU A 112 14.34 -14.55 -4.88
C GLU A 112 13.29 -13.68 -5.56
N THR A 113 13.55 -13.36 -6.82
CA THR A 113 12.69 -12.53 -7.68
C THR A 113 12.32 -13.25 -8.97
N ARG A 114 12.99 -14.36 -9.29
CA ARG A 114 12.75 -15.14 -10.49
C ARG A 114 11.55 -16.08 -10.30
N THR A 115 10.58 -15.96 -11.20
CA THR A 115 9.36 -16.79 -11.23
C THR A 115 9.39 -17.81 -12.37
N GLY A 116 10.48 -17.90 -13.13
CA GLY A 116 10.54 -18.72 -14.35
C GLY A 116 9.82 -18.08 -15.53
N CYS A 117 9.78 -16.75 -15.61
CA CYS A 117 9.15 -16.05 -16.73
C CYS A 117 9.92 -16.27 -18.05
N ASP A 118 9.23 -16.56 -19.15
CA ASP A 118 9.87 -16.84 -20.45
C ASP A 118 9.99 -15.62 -21.38
N ALA A 119 9.45 -14.47 -20.97
CA ALA A 119 9.44 -13.24 -21.77
C ALA A 119 10.86 -12.77 -22.12
N ARG A 120 11.11 -12.57 -23.42
CA ARG A 120 12.44 -12.28 -23.96
C ARG A 120 12.40 -11.67 -25.35
N MET A 121 13.51 -11.02 -25.72
CA MET A 121 13.84 -10.61 -27.09
C MET A 121 15.28 -11.03 -27.39
N VAL A 122 15.51 -11.68 -28.53
CA VAL A 122 16.84 -12.11 -28.98
C VAL A 122 17.17 -11.39 -30.28
N ILE A 123 18.38 -10.83 -30.35
CA ILE A 123 18.92 -10.20 -31.56
C ILE A 123 20.12 -10.98 -32.09
N SER A 124 20.30 -10.97 -33.41
CA SER A 124 21.45 -11.56 -34.12
C SER A 124 22.02 -10.57 -35.13
N LEU A 125 23.35 -10.48 -35.23
CA LEU A 125 24.03 -9.65 -36.22
C LEU A 125 23.92 -10.31 -37.60
N ASP A 126 23.34 -9.59 -38.56
CA ASP A 126 23.48 -9.90 -39.98
C ASP A 126 24.80 -9.32 -40.49
N ARG A 127 25.77 -10.19 -40.79
CA ARG A 127 27.09 -9.76 -41.28
C ARG A 127 27.06 -9.16 -42.69
N LYS A 128 26.01 -9.39 -43.47
CA LYS A 128 25.89 -8.83 -44.82
C LYS A 128 25.47 -7.37 -44.77
N ILE A 129 24.58 -7.04 -43.83
CA ILE A 129 23.96 -5.72 -43.69
C ILE A 129 24.69 -4.88 -42.62
N GLY A 130 25.39 -5.54 -41.70
CA GLY A 130 26.08 -4.89 -40.57
C GLY A 130 25.16 -4.51 -39.42
N LYS A 131 23.88 -4.90 -39.47
CA LYS A 131 22.85 -4.56 -38.48
C LYS A 131 22.41 -5.77 -37.66
N TYR A 132 21.87 -5.53 -36.48
CA TYR A 132 21.25 -6.56 -35.65
C TYR A 132 19.78 -6.71 -35.98
N LYS A 133 19.28 -7.93 -36.10
CA LYS A 133 17.87 -8.21 -36.31
C LYS A 133 17.25 -9.05 -35.19
N VAL A 134 15.98 -8.86 -34.89
CA VAL A 134 15.24 -9.67 -33.92
C VAL A 134 14.99 -11.07 -34.49
N VAL A 135 15.43 -12.11 -33.79
CA VAL A 135 15.30 -13.52 -34.21
C VAL A 135 14.38 -14.35 -33.33
N ASP A 136 14.05 -13.87 -32.12
CA ASP A 136 13.10 -14.50 -31.21
C ASP A 136 12.46 -13.45 -30.31
N PHE A 137 11.15 -13.56 -30.09
CA PHE A 137 10.39 -12.68 -29.21
C PHE A 137 9.25 -13.44 -28.53
N VAL A 138 9.20 -13.35 -27.20
CA VAL A 138 8.14 -13.92 -26.36
C VAL A 138 7.59 -12.80 -25.48
N ALA A 139 6.30 -12.50 -25.65
CA ALA A 139 5.62 -11.42 -24.95
C ALA A 139 4.94 -11.87 -23.63
N GLN A 140 4.70 -13.17 -23.44
CA GLN A 140 3.92 -13.68 -22.32
C GLN A 140 4.70 -13.65 -21.00
N HIS A 141 4.06 -13.14 -19.95
CA HIS A 141 4.58 -13.13 -18.58
C HIS A 141 3.78 -14.06 -17.66
N ASN A 142 4.44 -14.64 -16.66
CA ASN A 142 3.81 -15.50 -15.65
C ASN A 142 3.64 -14.80 -14.29
N HIS A 143 3.77 -13.48 -14.28
CA HIS A 143 3.70 -12.62 -13.10
C HIS A 143 3.02 -11.29 -13.48
N LEU A 144 2.57 -10.55 -12.48
CA LEU A 144 1.98 -9.22 -12.66
C LEU A 144 2.99 -8.25 -13.31
N LEU A 145 2.47 -7.37 -14.16
CA LEU A 145 3.20 -6.26 -14.80
C LEU A 145 2.92 -4.96 -14.03
N GLU A 146 3.93 -4.08 -13.99
CA GLU A 146 3.87 -2.77 -13.37
C GLU A 146 2.88 -1.84 -14.08
N PRO A 147 2.11 -1.06 -13.34
CA PRO A 147 1.33 0.02 -13.92
C PRO A 147 2.18 1.29 -14.14
N PRO A 148 1.70 2.26 -14.94
CA PRO A 148 2.48 3.43 -15.36
C PRO A 148 3.13 4.28 -14.26
N GLY A 149 2.55 4.30 -13.07
CA GLY A 149 3.11 5.00 -11.90
C GLY A 149 4.40 4.38 -11.35
N TYR A 150 4.62 3.08 -11.56
CA TYR A 150 5.77 2.33 -11.03
C TYR A 150 6.82 2.03 -12.10
N PHE A 151 6.68 2.56 -13.32
CA PHE A 151 7.65 2.34 -14.39
C PHE A 151 9.08 2.76 -14.06
N HIS A 152 9.28 3.64 -13.07
CA HIS A 152 10.60 4.08 -12.61
C HIS A 152 11.25 3.12 -11.60
N THR A 153 10.50 2.17 -11.02
CA THR A 153 10.99 1.28 -9.95
C THR A 153 11.87 0.13 -10.46
N PRO A 154 11.66 -0.48 -11.66
CA PRO A 154 12.55 -1.52 -12.15
C PRO A 154 13.95 -0.99 -12.41
N ARG A 155 14.98 -1.77 -12.05
CA ARG A 155 16.38 -1.32 -12.15
C ARG A 155 16.79 -0.90 -13.57
N SER A 156 16.24 -1.52 -14.60
CA SER A 156 16.50 -1.18 -16.01
C SER A 156 15.97 0.21 -16.39
N HIS A 157 15.03 0.76 -15.62
CA HIS A 157 14.41 2.07 -15.85
C HIS A 157 14.97 3.17 -14.94
N ARG A 158 15.81 2.84 -13.94
CA ARG A 158 16.48 3.78 -13.03
C ARG A 158 17.71 4.44 -13.68
N GLN A 159 17.60 4.89 -14.93
CA GLN A 159 18.66 5.68 -15.56
C GLN A 159 18.69 7.08 -14.96
N ILE A 160 19.84 7.44 -14.38
CA ILE A 160 20.14 8.80 -13.96
C ILE A 160 20.46 9.57 -15.26
N SER A 161 19.81 10.71 -15.50
CA SER A 161 20.19 11.57 -16.62
C SER A 161 21.64 12.01 -16.49
N GLU A 162 22.33 12.23 -17.60
CA GLU A 162 23.72 12.69 -17.59
C GLU A 162 23.89 13.99 -16.78
N SER A 163 22.89 14.89 -16.84
CA SER A 163 22.80 16.08 -15.99
C SER A 163 22.76 15.77 -14.50
N ARG A 164 21.96 14.79 -14.05
CA ARG A 164 21.89 14.37 -12.65
C ARG A 164 23.15 13.65 -12.19
N ALA A 165 23.79 12.88 -13.08
CA ALA A 165 25.06 12.22 -12.77
C ALA A 165 26.18 13.24 -12.53
N CYS A 166 26.28 14.28 -13.37
CA CYS A 166 27.21 15.40 -13.16
C CYS A 166 26.94 16.15 -11.86
N GLN A 167 25.66 16.33 -11.47
CA GLN A 167 25.31 16.96 -10.20
C GLN A 167 25.71 16.12 -8.98
N VAL A 168 25.55 14.80 -9.03
CA VAL A 168 26.00 13.87 -7.97
C VAL A 168 27.51 13.97 -7.79
N VAL A 169 28.27 13.98 -8.89
CA VAL A 169 29.73 14.11 -8.86
C VAL A 169 30.15 15.47 -8.31
N ALA A 170 29.54 16.57 -8.78
CA ALA A 170 29.82 17.92 -8.28
C ALA A 170 29.47 18.08 -6.79
N ALA A 171 28.45 17.37 -6.31
CA ALA A 171 28.06 17.38 -4.90
C ALA A 171 29.01 16.59 -3.99
N ASP A 172 29.54 15.48 -4.50
CA ASP A 172 30.56 14.69 -3.81
C ASP A 172 31.90 15.46 -3.75
N GLU A 173 32.30 16.11 -4.85
CA GLU A 173 33.48 16.98 -4.92
C GLU A 173 33.37 18.18 -3.97
N SER A 174 32.16 18.73 -3.80
CA SER A 174 31.87 19.82 -2.85
C SER A 174 31.56 19.34 -1.42
N ARG A 175 31.66 18.03 -1.15
CA ARG A 175 31.38 17.40 0.16
C ARG A 175 30.02 17.78 0.74
N LEU A 176 29.03 18.00 -0.12
CA LEU A 176 27.66 18.27 0.34
C LEU A 176 27.13 17.05 1.09
N LYS A 177 26.49 17.28 2.23
CA LYS A 177 25.80 16.19 2.91
C LYS A 177 24.70 15.69 1.97
N ARG A 178 24.48 14.38 1.95
CA ARG A 178 23.46 13.73 1.12
C ARG A 178 22.09 14.42 1.18
N LYS A 179 21.73 14.97 2.35
CA LYS A 179 20.50 15.74 2.59
C LYS A 179 20.45 17.08 1.84
N ASP A 180 21.55 17.83 1.84
CA ASP A 180 21.66 19.15 1.18
C ASP A 180 21.66 19.00 -0.34
N PHE A 181 22.31 17.94 -0.83
CA PHE A 181 22.27 17.58 -2.24
C PHE A 181 20.85 17.20 -2.70
N GLN A 182 20.14 16.40 -1.89
CA GLN A 182 18.75 16.02 -2.19
C GLN A 182 17.82 17.24 -2.19
N GLU A 183 18.07 18.24 -1.34
CA GLU A 183 17.35 19.53 -1.36
C GLU A 183 17.64 20.33 -2.64
N TYR A 184 18.89 20.35 -3.10
CA TYR A 184 19.29 21.02 -4.33
C TYR A 184 18.67 20.37 -5.59
N VAL A 185 18.72 19.04 -5.67
CA VAL A 185 18.14 18.27 -6.78
C VAL A 185 16.62 18.40 -6.83
N PHE A 186 15.94 18.37 -5.67
CA PHE A 186 14.49 18.58 -5.59
C PHE A 186 14.07 19.98 -6.08
N LYS A 187 14.93 21.00 -5.92
CA LYS A 187 14.67 22.35 -6.47
C LYS A 187 14.80 22.41 -8.00
N GLN A 188 15.52 21.47 -8.63
CA GLN A 188 15.79 21.49 -10.07
C GLN A 188 14.89 20.57 -10.92
N ASP A 189 14.53 19.38 -10.43
CA ASP A 189 13.81 18.37 -11.25
C ASP A 189 12.29 18.56 -11.33
N GLY A 190 11.79 19.77 -11.10
CA GLY A 190 10.37 20.08 -11.16
C GLY A 190 9.66 19.85 -9.84
N GLY A 191 9.97 20.69 -8.84
CA GLY A 191 8.90 21.19 -7.99
C GLY A 191 8.08 22.13 -8.85
N ILE A 192 6.81 21.79 -9.11
CA ILE A 192 5.79 22.62 -9.79
C ILE A 192 6.14 24.11 -9.68
N ASP A 193 6.69 24.73 -10.74
CA ASP A 193 6.95 26.16 -10.89
C ASP A 193 7.45 26.95 -9.65
N ASP A 194 8.16 26.35 -8.68
CA ASP A 194 8.21 26.95 -7.32
C ASP A 194 9.27 28.06 -7.14
N VAL A 195 10.23 28.19 -8.07
CA VAL A 195 11.31 29.20 -7.94
C VAL A 195 10.81 30.62 -8.27
N GLY A 196 9.93 30.77 -9.26
CA GLY A 196 9.21 32.03 -9.52
C GLY A 196 8.05 32.28 -8.55
N TYR A 197 7.46 31.19 -8.03
CA TYR A 197 6.26 31.22 -7.19
C TYR A 197 6.53 31.55 -5.71
N LEU A 198 7.72 31.22 -5.18
CA LEU A 198 8.18 31.67 -3.86
C LEU A 198 8.26 33.21 -3.77
N GLN A 199 8.63 33.88 -4.86
CA GLN A 199 8.73 35.33 -4.95
C GLN A 199 7.33 35.98 -4.96
N THR A 200 6.39 35.41 -5.71
CA THR A 200 4.97 35.83 -5.71
C THR A 200 4.25 35.51 -4.40
N ARG A 201 4.59 34.42 -3.71
CA ARG A 201 4.02 34.03 -2.40
C ARG A 201 4.55 34.85 -1.23
N ARG A 202 5.83 35.20 -1.22
CA ARG A 202 6.37 36.19 -0.25
C ARG A 202 5.67 37.54 -0.41
N MET A 203 5.42 37.98 -1.65
CA MET A 203 4.61 39.19 -1.91
C MET A 203 3.16 39.08 -1.41
N ARG A 204 2.54 37.89 -1.42
CA ARG A 204 1.17 37.68 -0.88
C ARG A 204 1.12 37.58 0.64
N SER A 205 2.11 36.95 1.28
CA SER A 205 2.27 36.98 2.75
C SER A 205 2.45 38.41 3.26
N LEU A 206 3.08 39.28 2.45
CA LEU A 206 3.20 40.71 2.70
C LEU A 206 1.90 41.50 2.42
N MET A 207 0.96 40.96 1.63
CA MET A 207 -0.32 41.63 1.28
C MET A 207 -1.52 41.25 2.16
N TYR A 208 -1.60 40.01 2.68
CA TYR A 208 -2.79 39.49 3.39
C TYR A 208 -2.52 38.96 4.82
N GLY A 209 -1.27 39.01 5.29
CA GLY A 209 -0.86 38.40 6.56
C GLY A 209 -0.75 36.87 6.52
N GLU A 210 -0.35 36.25 7.63
CA GLU A 210 -0.10 34.80 7.75
C GLU A 210 -1.38 33.96 7.62
N VAL A 211 -2.48 34.45 8.18
CA VAL A 211 -3.82 33.84 8.09
C VAL A 211 -4.33 33.82 6.65
N GLY A 212 -4.16 34.91 5.90
CA GLY A 212 -4.55 34.97 4.49
C GLY A 212 -3.72 34.05 3.58
N ALA A 213 -2.43 33.86 3.90
CA ALA A 213 -1.57 32.92 3.19
C ALA A 213 -1.96 31.44 3.45
N LEU A 214 -2.36 31.12 4.68
CA LEU A 214 -2.85 29.80 5.08
C LEU A 214 -4.18 29.47 4.39
N LEU A 215 -5.14 30.39 4.44
CA LEU A 215 -6.44 30.27 3.78
C LEU A 215 -6.29 30.12 2.27
N MET A 216 -5.40 30.87 1.61
CA MET A 216 -5.11 30.66 0.19
C MET A 216 -4.44 29.31 -0.11
N HIS A 217 -3.61 28.81 0.81
CA HIS A 217 -2.98 27.50 0.65
C HIS A 217 -4.04 26.39 0.70
N PHE A 218 -4.89 26.37 1.73
CA PHE A 218 -5.97 25.40 1.84
C PHE A 218 -7.04 25.56 0.77
N LYS A 219 -7.39 26.79 0.37
CA LYS A 219 -8.34 27.05 -0.71
C LYS A 219 -7.86 26.55 -2.09
N ARG A 220 -6.55 26.47 -2.30
CA ARG A 220 -5.96 25.83 -3.50
C ARG A 220 -5.86 24.32 -3.36
N GLN A 221 -5.56 23.82 -2.16
CA GLN A 221 -5.58 22.37 -1.90
C GLN A 221 -7.00 21.79 -1.91
N SER A 222 -8.02 22.61 -1.62
CA SER A 222 -9.45 22.25 -1.71
C SER A 222 -9.99 22.23 -3.13
N GLU A 223 -9.15 22.52 -4.15
CA GLU A 223 -9.46 22.14 -5.54
C GLU A 223 -9.49 20.61 -5.67
N ASN A 224 -8.82 19.88 -4.77
CA ASN A 224 -9.02 18.45 -4.55
C ASN A 224 -10.22 18.23 -3.60
N PRO A 225 -11.33 17.63 -4.08
CA PRO A 225 -12.55 17.48 -3.29
C PRO A 225 -12.42 16.56 -2.06
N SER A 226 -11.28 15.88 -1.86
CA SER A 226 -10.98 15.07 -0.67
C SER A 226 -9.99 15.70 0.32
N PHE A 227 -9.53 16.93 0.10
CA PHE A 227 -8.73 17.62 1.11
C PHE A 227 -9.65 18.18 2.21
N TYR A 228 -9.45 17.74 3.45
CA TYR A 228 -10.20 18.22 4.61
C TYR A 228 -9.35 19.17 5.44
N TYR A 229 -9.92 20.31 5.81
CA TYR A 229 -9.36 21.18 6.81
C TYR A 229 -10.48 21.83 7.62
N ASP A 230 -10.18 22.17 8.87
CA ASP A 230 -11.06 22.95 9.73
C ASP A 230 -10.21 23.88 10.59
N PHE A 231 -10.79 24.99 11.04
CA PHE A 231 -10.10 25.93 11.91
C PHE A 231 -11.05 26.47 12.98
N GLN A 232 -10.49 26.70 14.16
CA GLN A 232 -11.18 27.35 15.27
C GLN A 232 -10.72 28.81 15.34
N MET A 233 -11.67 29.69 15.66
CA MET A 233 -11.41 31.12 15.86
C MET A 233 -11.75 31.50 17.30
N ASP A 234 -11.03 32.47 17.85
CA ASP A 234 -11.37 33.09 19.13
C ASP A 234 -12.42 34.20 18.97
N VAL A 235 -12.74 34.86 20.08
CA VAL A 235 -13.69 35.98 20.15
C VAL A 235 -13.23 37.23 19.39
N GLU A 236 -11.95 37.32 19.04
CA GLU A 236 -11.36 38.41 18.23
C GLU A 236 -11.21 38.01 16.76
N GLU A 237 -11.85 36.91 16.35
CA GLU A 237 -11.77 36.35 15.00
C GLU A 237 -10.34 35.98 14.56
N LYS A 238 -9.45 35.65 15.50
CA LYS A 238 -8.11 35.13 15.20
C LYS A 238 -8.12 33.61 15.20
N ILE A 239 -7.39 33.01 14.25
CA ILE A 239 -7.25 31.56 14.17
C ILE A 239 -6.47 31.04 15.38
N THR A 240 -7.12 30.18 16.17
CA THR A 240 -6.52 29.49 17.32
C THR A 240 -6.00 28.12 16.90
N ASN A 241 -6.87 27.26 16.39
CA ASN A 241 -6.51 25.88 16.05
C ASN A 241 -6.74 25.62 14.56
N VAL A 242 -5.88 24.82 13.94
CA VAL A 242 -5.96 24.46 12.52
C VAL A 242 -5.70 22.98 12.37
N PHE A 243 -6.63 22.25 11.76
CA PHE A 243 -6.46 20.86 11.40
C PHE A 243 -6.48 20.69 9.89
N TRP A 244 -5.64 19.79 9.36
CA TRP A 244 -5.72 19.38 7.95
C TRP A 244 -5.39 17.90 7.77
N ALA A 245 -6.06 17.30 6.78
CA ALA A 245 -5.79 15.96 6.29
C ALA A 245 -6.03 15.94 4.78
N ASP A 246 -5.06 15.42 4.03
CA ASP A 246 -5.29 15.20 2.61
C ASP A 246 -6.08 13.92 2.35
N ALA A 247 -6.62 13.87 1.14
CA ALA A 247 -7.13 12.71 0.44
C ALA A 247 -6.55 11.34 0.86
N GLN A 248 -5.24 11.19 0.80
CA GLN A 248 -4.57 9.92 1.03
C GLN A 248 -4.52 9.62 2.53
N MET A 249 -4.31 10.63 3.38
CA MET A 249 -4.35 10.47 4.84
C MET A 249 -5.70 9.93 5.32
N ILE A 250 -6.81 10.45 4.78
CA ILE A 250 -8.17 10.00 5.11
C ILE A 250 -8.39 8.55 4.63
N ASN A 251 -7.98 8.22 3.41
CA ASN A 251 -8.07 6.86 2.88
C ASN A 251 -7.25 5.85 3.68
N ASP A 252 -6.05 6.24 4.10
CA ASP A 252 -5.16 5.38 4.87
C ASP A 252 -5.76 5.09 6.25
N TYR A 253 -6.45 6.07 6.86
CA TYR A 253 -7.18 5.85 8.10
C TYR A 253 -8.25 4.75 7.95
N GLY A 254 -8.97 4.71 6.84
CA GLY A 254 -9.94 3.64 6.56
C GLY A 254 -9.34 2.23 6.51
N CYS A 255 -8.03 2.10 6.26
CA CYS A 255 -7.34 0.81 6.20
C CYS A 255 -6.51 0.49 7.45
N SER A 256 -6.06 1.49 8.19
CA SER A 256 -5.03 1.36 9.24
C SER A 256 -5.23 2.30 10.44
N GLY A 257 -6.40 2.94 10.55
CA GLY A 257 -6.78 3.84 11.64
C GLY A 257 -7.31 3.14 12.89
N ASP A 258 -7.23 1.81 12.96
CA ASP A 258 -7.68 1.04 14.12
C ASP A 258 -6.79 1.26 15.36
N VAL A 259 -5.53 1.61 15.16
CA VAL A 259 -4.62 2.05 16.23
C VAL A 259 -3.86 3.30 15.80
N ILE A 260 -3.96 4.35 16.60
CA ILE A 260 -3.30 5.63 16.34
C ILE A 260 -2.44 6.07 17.52
N THR A 261 -1.41 6.84 17.23
CA THR A 261 -0.58 7.58 18.19
C THR A 261 -0.76 9.07 17.93
N PHE A 262 -0.83 9.87 18.98
CA PHE A 262 -0.87 11.33 18.89
C PHE A 262 0.05 11.93 19.94
N ASP A 263 0.92 12.84 19.50
CA ASP A 263 1.81 13.62 20.36
C ASP A 263 1.89 15.06 19.83
N THR A 264 2.00 16.02 20.73
CA THR A 264 2.23 17.43 20.42
C THR A 264 3.69 17.78 20.63
N THR A 265 4.29 18.50 19.67
CA THR A 265 5.65 19.02 19.82
C THR A 265 5.68 20.53 19.75
N TYR A 266 6.34 21.11 20.75
CA TYR A 266 6.55 22.54 20.89
C TYR A 266 7.65 23.03 19.90
N MET A 267 7.57 24.30 19.48
CA MET A 267 8.59 25.04 18.71
C MET A 267 8.70 24.76 17.19
N THR A 268 7.59 24.69 16.43
CA THR A 268 7.68 24.43 14.97
C THR A 268 7.52 25.64 14.05
N ASN A 269 7.08 26.79 14.57
CA ASN A 269 6.90 28.04 13.82
C ASN A 269 7.24 29.28 14.66
N LYS A 270 7.29 30.46 14.04
CA LYS A 270 7.58 31.75 14.70
C LYS A 270 6.61 32.11 15.84
N ASP A 271 5.41 31.55 15.79
CA ASP A 271 4.35 31.76 16.77
C ASP A 271 4.39 30.75 17.93
N TYR A 272 5.38 29.85 17.95
CA TYR A 272 5.55 28.82 18.97
C TYR A 272 4.33 27.89 19.16
N ARG A 273 3.53 27.68 18.10
CA ARG A 273 2.33 26.83 18.17
C ARG A 273 2.68 25.35 18.30
N PRO A 274 2.04 24.60 19.21
CA PRO A 274 2.16 23.15 19.28
C PRO A 274 1.73 22.48 17.97
N LEU A 275 2.60 21.66 17.40
CA LEU A 275 2.27 20.79 16.27
C LEU A 275 1.85 19.41 16.79
N GLY A 276 0.62 19.02 16.52
CA GLY A 276 0.13 17.65 16.73
C GLY A 276 0.07 16.87 15.43
N VAL A 277 0.42 15.58 15.45
CA VAL A 277 0.33 14.71 14.27
C VAL A 277 -0.33 13.38 14.66
N PHE A 278 -1.35 12.98 13.90
CA PHE A 278 -1.99 11.68 14.02
C PHE A 278 -1.25 10.66 13.16
N VAL A 279 -0.71 9.62 13.79
CA VAL A 279 0.16 8.65 13.12
C VAL A 279 -0.28 7.22 13.46
N GLY A 280 -0.04 6.27 12.57
CA GLY A 280 -0.21 4.84 12.86
C GLY A 280 0.67 3.96 11.98
N LEU A 281 0.29 2.69 11.86
CA LEU A 281 1.05 1.68 11.11
C LEU A 281 0.22 1.10 9.96
N ASN A 282 0.77 1.15 8.75
CA ASN A 282 0.23 0.41 7.61
C ASN A 282 0.47 -1.11 7.72
N ASN A 283 0.00 -1.83 6.70
CA ASN A 283 0.18 -3.27 6.54
C ASN A 283 1.65 -3.71 6.43
N HIS A 284 2.59 -2.81 6.14
CA HIS A 284 4.03 -3.08 6.12
C HIS A 284 4.73 -2.75 7.45
N LYS A 285 3.98 -2.40 8.50
CA LYS A 285 4.52 -1.94 9.79
C LYS A 285 5.37 -0.67 9.66
N GLN A 286 5.04 0.18 8.68
CA GLN A 286 5.66 1.48 8.45
C GLN A 286 4.72 2.60 8.91
N MET A 287 5.32 3.74 9.25
CA MET A 287 4.59 4.94 9.65
C MET A 287 3.61 5.39 8.57
N VAL A 288 2.42 5.82 8.98
CA VAL A 288 1.46 6.54 8.15
C VAL A 288 0.92 7.74 8.92
N VAL A 289 0.77 8.87 8.22
CA VAL A 289 0.17 10.10 8.77
C VAL A 289 -1.30 10.17 8.37
N PHE A 290 -2.19 10.33 9.35
CA PHE A 290 -3.64 10.45 9.14
C PHE A 290 -4.14 11.91 9.19
N GLY A 291 -3.34 12.82 9.73
CA GLY A 291 -3.67 14.23 9.79
C GLY A 291 -2.70 14.98 10.69
N ALA A 292 -2.73 16.30 10.62
CA ALA A 292 -1.91 17.15 11.47
C ALA A 292 -2.67 18.39 11.90
N THR A 293 -2.19 19.00 12.99
CA THR A 293 -2.79 20.17 13.60
C THR A 293 -1.74 21.17 14.09
N LEU A 294 -2.05 22.45 14.00
CA LEU A 294 -1.38 23.51 14.74
C LEU A 294 -2.37 24.03 15.78
N LEU A 295 -2.03 23.84 17.06
CA LEU A 295 -2.85 24.31 18.18
C LEU A 295 -2.38 25.67 18.66
N TYR A 296 -3.27 26.43 19.27
CA TYR A 296 -2.91 27.64 20.02
C TYR A 296 -2.38 27.27 21.40
N ASP A 297 -3.06 26.36 22.08
CA ASP A 297 -2.74 25.88 23.42
C ASP A 297 -3.09 24.39 23.58
N GLU A 298 -2.59 23.80 24.67
CA GLU A 298 -2.82 22.40 25.03
C GLU A 298 -3.90 22.30 26.12
N THR A 299 -5.05 22.95 25.88
CA THR A 299 -6.19 22.96 26.81
C THR A 299 -7.24 21.90 26.47
N ILE A 300 -8.11 21.56 27.43
CA ILE A 300 -9.21 20.60 27.22
C ILE A 300 -10.10 21.02 26.04
N PRO A 301 -10.56 22.28 25.92
CA PRO A 301 -11.38 22.70 24.78
C PRO A 301 -10.66 22.57 23.44
N SER A 302 -9.36 22.91 23.37
CA SER A 302 -8.56 22.79 22.15
C SER A 302 -8.42 21.33 21.71
N PHE A 303 -8.16 20.41 22.65
CA PHE A 303 -8.11 18.98 22.34
C PHE A 303 -9.48 18.38 22.00
N GLN A 304 -10.56 18.82 22.66
CA GLN A 304 -11.92 18.39 22.30
C GLN A 304 -12.26 18.78 20.87
N TRP A 305 -12.04 20.06 20.51
CA TRP A 305 -12.22 20.54 19.15
C TRP A 305 -11.38 19.72 18.16
N LEU A 306 -10.12 19.46 18.49
CA LEU A 306 -9.21 18.70 17.65
C LEU A 306 -9.72 17.27 17.40
N PHE A 307 -10.06 16.53 18.45
CA PHE A 307 -10.49 15.13 18.31
C PHE A 307 -11.85 15.04 17.61
N GLU A 308 -12.78 15.96 17.86
CA GLU A 308 -14.05 16.04 17.14
C GLU A 308 -13.83 16.33 15.65
N THR A 309 -12.93 17.28 15.34
CA THR A 309 -12.56 17.64 13.97
C THR A 309 -11.88 16.50 13.25
N PHE A 310 -10.96 15.80 13.91
CA PHE A 310 -10.29 14.62 13.38
C PHE A 310 -11.31 13.53 13.04
N LEU A 311 -12.21 13.18 13.96
CA LEU A 311 -13.24 12.17 13.71
C LEU A 311 -14.18 12.59 12.58
N LYS A 312 -14.56 13.87 12.50
CA LYS A 312 -15.37 14.41 11.40
C LYS A 312 -14.66 14.23 10.05
N ALA A 313 -13.35 14.49 9.99
CA ALA A 313 -12.54 14.26 8.80
C ALA A 313 -12.45 12.77 8.41
N MET A 314 -12.43 11.88 9.42
CA MET A 314 -12.33 10.43 9.25
C MET A 314 -13.69 9.71 9.10
N GLY A 315 -14.77 10.46 8.84
CA GLY A 315 -16.10 9.87 8.62
C GLY A 315 -16.80 9.38 9.90
N GLY A 316 -16.34 9.81 11.08
CA GLY A 316 -16.91 9.47 12.39
C GLY A 316 -16.41 8.16 13.00
N GLU A 317 -15.57 7.41 12.28
CA GLU A 317 -14.99 6.15 12.74
C GLU A 317 -13.96 6.41 13.85
N LYS A 318 -14.12 5.73 14.99
CA LYS A 318 -13.25 5.88 16.16
C LYS A 318 -12.16 4.81 16.15
N PRO A 319 -10.91 5.13 16.51
CA PRO A 319 -9.86 4.13 16.64
C PRO A 319 -10.18 3.19 17.80
N LYS A 320 -9.72 1.94 17.73
CA LYS A 320 -9.83 1.00 18.86
C LYS A 320 -8.89 1.38 19.99
N THR A 321 -7.71 1.86 19.64
CA THR A 321 -6.67 2.29 20.58
C THR A 321 -6.06 3.62 20.13
N LEU A 322 -5.96 4.57 21.07
CA LEU A 322 -5.18 5.80 20.92
C LEU A 322 -4.08 5.81 21.98
N LEU A 323 -2.84 5.97 21.55
CA LEU A 323 -1.69 6.17 22.42
C LEU A 323 -1.29 7.65 22.44
N THR A 324 -1.16 8.23 23.63
CA THR A 324 -0.69 9.61 23.81
C THR A 324 0.34 9.70 24.93
N ASP A 325 0.88 10.90 25.08
CA ASP A 325 1.70 11.29 26.23
C ASP A 325 0.85 11.46 27.49
N GLN A 326 1.51 11.61 28.64
CA GLN A 326 0.86 11.78 29.95
C GLN A 326 0.33 13.22 30.12
N ASP A 327 -0.64 13.60 29.29
CA ASP A 327 -1.31 14.91 29.33
C ASP A 327 -2.74 14.79 29.88
N GLU A 328 -3.03 15.52 30.96
CA GLU A 328 -4.36 15.48 31.60
C GLU A 328 -5.47 16.09 30.73
N ALA A 329 -5.15 17.11 29.94
CA ALA A 329 -6.11 17.79 29.09
C ALA A 329 -6.52 16.88 27.92
N MET A 330 -5.56 16.22 27.26
CA MET A 330 -5.79 15.17 26.27
C MET A 330 -6.61 14.04 26.89
N ALA A 331 -6.24 13.55 28.08
CA ALA A 331 -6.95 12.46 28.72
C ALA A 331 -8.44 12.76 28.98
N LYS A 332 -8.74 13.99 29.42
CA LYS A 332 -10.12 14.47 29.63
C LYS A 332 -10.86 14.70 28.32
N ALA A 333 -10.20 15.24 27.30
CA ALA A 333 -10.81 15.41 25.98
C ALA A 333 -11.16 14.05 25.34
N ILE A 334 -10.26 13.08 25.40
CA ILE A 334 -10.45 11.71 24.88
C ILE A 334 -11.64 11.04 25.57
N SER A 335 -11.76 11.15 26.90
CA SER A 335 -12.86 10.51 27.64
C SER A 335 -14.23 11.07 27.28
N VAL A 336 -14.31 12.31 26.79
CA VAL A 336 -15.54 12.92 26.29
C VAL A 336 -15.82 12.53 24.84
N VAL A 337 -14.84 12.71 23.95
CA VAL A 337 -15.04 12.57 22.49
C VAL A 337 -15.11 11.09 22.06
N MET A 338 -14.30 10.23 22.68
CA MET A 338 -14.10 8.83 22.28
C MET A 338 -14.02 7.89 23.50
N PRO A 339 -15.11 7.78 24.31
CA PRO A 339 -15.11 7.00 25.55
C PRO A 339 -14.92 5.49 25.38
N GLN A 340 -15.16 4.95 24.17
CA GLN A 340 -15.00 3.53 23.86
C GLN A 340 -13.60 3.18 23.34
N THR A 341 -12.80 4.18 22.96
CA THR A 341 -11.43 3.98 22.53
C THR A 341 -10.56 3.70 23.75
N PHE A 342 -9.74 2.66 23.67
CA PHE A 342 -8.72 2.44 24.69
C PHE A 342 -7.66 3.55 24.62
N HIS A 343 -7.55 4.34 25.69
CA HIS A 343 -6.51 5.33 25.84
C HIS A 343 -5.32 4.73 26.60
N GLY A 344 -4.26 4.42 25.86
CA GLY A 344 -2.98 3.98 26.43
C GLY A 344 -1.96 5.11 26.52
N LEU A 345 -1.07 5.05 27.51
CA LEU A 345 0.03 6.01 27.64
C LEU A 345 1.31 5.47 27.00
N CYS A 346 2.07 6.36 26.38
CA CYS A 346 3.38 6.04 25.84
C CYS A 346 4.33 5.58 26.96
N THR A 347 4.74 4.31 26.91
CA THR A 347 5.67 3.77 27.93
C THR A 347 7.07 4.39 27.83
N TRP A 348 7.48 4.88 26.66
CA TRP A 348 8.76 5.58 26.51
C TRP A 348 8.76 6.92 27.28
N ARG A 349 7.70 7.72 27.13
CA ARG A 349 7.51 8.96 27.89
C ARG A 349 7.42 8.73 29.40
N ILE A 350 6.79 7.63 29.82
CA ILE A 350 6.79 7.26 31.25
C ILE A 350 8.21 7.03 31.75
N ARG A 351 9.07 6.35 30.97
CA ARG A 351 10.48 6.15 31.33
C ARG A 351 11.26 7.47 31.34
N GLU A 352 11.01 8.37 30.38
CA GLU A 352 11.61 9.71 30.34
C GLU A 352 11.19 10.56 31.55
N ASN A 353 9.89 10.57 31.89
CA ASN A 353 9.36 11.24 33.07
C ASN A 353 9.93 10.65 34.36
N ALA A 354 10.12 9.33 34.42
CA ALA A 354 10.77 8.67 35.55
C ALA A 354 12.19 9.20 35.77
N GLN A 355 12.97 9.38 34.70
CA GLN A 355 14.31 9.96 34.79
C GLN A 355 14.31 11.41 35.26
N THR A 356 13.20 12.13 35.11
CA THR A 356 13.08 13.53 35.57
C THR A 356 12.64 13.59 37.03
N HIS A 357 11.59 12.85 37.41
CA HIS A 357 10.98 12.92 38.73
C HIS A 357 11.70 12.08 39.80
N VAL A 358 12.21 10.91 39.40
CA VAL A 358 12.87 9.96 40.31
C VAL A 358 14.33 9.69 39.91
N ASN A 359 14.99 10.65 39.26
CA ASN A 359 16.41 10.55 38.85
C ASN A 359 17.34 10.14 40.00
N HIS A 360 17.08 10.69 41.19
CA HIS A 360 17.87 10.41 42.38
C HIS A 360 17.82 8.93 42.78
N LEU A 361 16.74 8.20 42.45
CA LEU A 361 16.63 6.76 42.64
C LEU A 361 17.38 5.98 41.54
N TYR A 362 17.28 6.43 40.29
CA TYR A 362 18.02 5.87 39.17
C TYR A 362 19.54 5.94 39.38
N GLN A 363 20.03 7.07 39.88
CA GLN A 363 21.46 7.25 40.17
C GLN A 363 21.93 6.45 41.38
N LYS A 364 21.06 6.25 42.36
CA LYS A 364 21.37 5.55 43.61
C LYS A 364 21.35 4.03 43.47
N SER A 365 20.52 3.49 42.58
CA SER A 365 20.30 2.05 42.46
C SER A 365 19.92 1.63 41.04
N SER A 366 20.80 0.85 40.40
CA SER A 366 20.46 0.17 39.13
C SER A 366 19.31 -0.84 39.29
N LYS A 367 19.11 -1.35 40.51
CA LYS A 367 18.01 -2.23 40.86
C LYS A 367 16.65 -1.51 40.80
N PHE A 368 16.56 -0.24 41.18
CA PHE A 368 15.32 0.54 41.04
C PHE A 368 14.88 0.62 39.58
N CYS A 369 15.81 0.96 38.68
CA CYS A 369 15.54 1.01 37.25
C CYS A 369 15.00 -0.35 36.74
N SER A 370 15.65 -1.44 37.14
CA SER A 370 15.26 -2.79 36.72
C SER A 370 13.88 -3.19 37.27
N ASP A 371 13.60 -2.90 38.55
CA ASP A 371 12.33 -3.19 39.20
C ASP A 371 11.19 -2.35 38.58
N PHE A 372 11.45 -1.08 38.24
CA PHE A 372 10.46 -0.19 37.62
C PHE A 372 10.15 -0.62 36.17
N GLU A 373 11.18 -0.94 35.38
CA GLU A 373 10.99 -1.50 34.03
C GLU A 373 10.24 -2.83 34.06
N ALA A 374 10.53 -3.68 35.06
CA ALA A 374 9.77 -4.91 35.29
C ALA A 374 8.28 -4.65 35.52
N CYS A 375 7.94 -3.62 36.29
CA CYS A 375 6.56 -3.21 36.52
C CYS A 375 5.85 -2.75 35.23
N ILE A 376 6.57 -2.16 34.28
CA ILE A 376 6.01 -1.72 33.00
C ILE A 376 5.77 -2.92 32.07
N ASP A 377 6.77 -3.78 31.87
CA ASP A 377 6.78 -4.71 30.74
C ASP A 377 6.60 -6.19 31.09
N LEU A 378 6.99 -6.63 32.29
CA LEU A 378 7.19 -8.06 32.56
C LEU A 378 5.95 -8.77 33.09
N HIS A 379 5.17 -8.10 33.93
CA HIS A 379 4.07 -8.76 34.65
C HIS A 379 2.83 -8.90 33.77
N GLU A 380 2.31 -10.12 33.71
CA GLU A 380 1.12 -10.45 32.92
C GLU A 380 -0.10 -10.71 33.81
N GLU A 381 0.10 -11.05 35.09
CA GLU A 381 -0.94 -11.21 36.08
C GLU A 381 -1.02 -10.01 37.02
N GLU A 382 -2.24 -9.65 37.42
CA GLU A 382 -2.47 -8.45 38.23
C GLU A 382 -1.89 -8.60 39.63
N GLY A 383 -2.00 -9.80 40.24
CA GLY A 383 -1.40 -10.09 41.54
C GLY A 383 0.13 -9.96 41.53
N GLU A 384 0.80 -10.49 40.51
CA GLU A 384 2.25 -10.37 40.32
C GLU A 384 2.68 -8.91 40.17
N PHE A 385 1.96 -8.15 39.32
CA PHE A 385 2.22 -6.73 39.12
C PHE A 385 2.06 -5.94 40.42
N LEU A 386 0.94 -6.09 41.13
CA LEU A 386 0.67 -5.36 42.38
C LEU A 386 1.70 -5.71 43.46
N ASN A 387 2.10 -6.99 43.54
CA ASN A 387 3.15 -7.42 44.45
C ASN A 387 4.50 -6.79 44.09
N SER A 388 4.92 -6.86 42.83
CA SER A 388 6.18 -6.27 42.37
C SER A 388 6.21 -4.75 42.56
N TRP A 389 5.09 -4.07 42.34
CA TRP A 389 4.96 -2.64 42.58
C TRP A 389 5.14 -2.32 44.07
N ASN A 390 4.50 -3.08 44.95
CA ASN A 390 4.65 -2.90 46.40
C ASN A 390 6.10 -3.18 46.86
N VAL A 391 6.74 -4.23 46.32
CA VAL A 391 8.15 -4.52 46.59
C VAL A 391 9.04 -3.34 46.18
N LEU A 392 8.82 -2.77 45.00
CA LEU A 392 9.54 -1.58 44.53
C LEU A 392 9.36 -0.40 45.51
N LEU A 393 8.14 -0.13 45.99
CA LEU A 393 7.90 0.96 46.92
C LEU A 393 8.57 0.76 48.29
N VAL A 394 8.60 -0.48 48.78
CA VAL A 394 9.16 -0.82 50.09
C VAL A 394 10.70 -0.90 50.05
N GLU A 395 11.27 -1.65 49.10
CA GLU A 395 12.73 -1.85 49.00
C GLU A 395 13.49 -0.54 48.76
N HIS A 396 12.89 0.38 48.00
CA HIS A 396 13.49 1.67 47.70
C HIS A 396 13.02 2.79 48.63
N ASN A 397 12.15 2.49 49.60
CA ASN A 397 11.61 3.42 50.60
C ASN A 397 10.95 4.67 49.99
N VAL A 398 10.07 4.46 48.99
CA VAL A 398 9.46 5.52 48.15
C VAL A 398 7.93 5.48 48.17
N SER A 399 7.35 4.89 49.22
CA SER A 399 5.90 4.73 49.37
C SER A 399 5.12 6.06 49.41
N GLU A 400 5.78 7.16 49.79
CA GLU A 400 5.22 8.52 49.86
C GLU A 400 5.54 9.39 48.63
N ASP A 401 6.24 8.85 47.62
CA ASP A 401 6.58 9.63 46.41
C ASP A 401 5.31 10.00 45.62
N SER A 402 5.11 11.29 45.40
CA SER A 402 3.89 11.82 44.78
C SER A 402 3.76 11.41 43.31
N TRP A 403 4.86 11.35 42.57
CA TRP A 403 4.86 10.99 41.16
C TRP A 403 4.59 9.49 40.98
N LEU A 404 5.21 8.63 41.78
CA LEU A 404 4.94 7.18 41.78
C LEU A 404 3.48 6.86 42.14
N ARG A 405 2.90 7.58 43.11
CA ARG A 405 1.47 7.46 43.43
C ARG A 405 0.58 7.86 42.26
N MET A 406 0.87 8.99 41.62
CA MET A 406 0.12 9.48 40.46
C MET A 406 0.20 8.49 39.29
N ILE A 407 1.39 8.03 38.90
CA ILE A 407 1.52 7.12 37.76
C ILE A 407 0.87 5.76 38.05
N PHE A 408 0.88 5.29 39.29
CA PHE A 408 0.17 4.07 39.69
C PHE A 408 -1.35 4.18 39.56
N GLN A 409 -1.93 5.36 39.82
CA GLN A 409 -3.37 5.57 39.56
C GLN A 409 -3.73 5.37 38.09
N LEU A 410 -2.77 5.59 37.18
CA LEU A 410 -2.91 5.41 35.75
C LEU A 410 -2.46 4.02 35.25
N LYS A 411 -2.20 3.04 36.13
CA LYS A 411 -1.65 1.71 35.81
C LYS A 411 -2.35 0.98 34.66
N GLU A 412 -3.67 1.15 34.54
CA GLU A 412 -4.47 0.52 33.49
C GLU A 412 -4.13 0.99 32.08
N LYS A 413 -3.52 2.18 31.96
CA LYS A 413 -3.16 2.79 30.68
C LYS A 413 -1.74 2.44 30.21
N TRP A 414 -0.87 1.92 31.07
CA TRP A 414 0.55 1.71 30.72
C TRP A 414 1.13 0.36 31.13
N ALA A 415 0.66 -0.25 32.23
CA ALA A 415 1.22 -1.51 32.69
C ALA A 415 0.77 -2.65 31.77
N TRP A 416 1.72 -3.49 31.37
CA TRP A 416 1.49 -4.51 30.35
C TRP A 416 0.32 -5.44 30.68
N VAL A 417 0.14 -5.82 31.95
CA VAL A 417 -0.99 -6.64 32.44
C VAL A 417 -2.37 -6.12 31.98
N TYR A 418 -2.55 -4.80 31.86
CA TYR A 418 -3.81 -4.20 31.40
C TYR A 418 -3.77 -3.92 29.90
N VAL A 419 -2.70 -3.30 29.39
CA VAL A 419 -2.56 -2.93 27.98
C VAL A 419 -2.67 -4.16 27.07
N ARG A 420 -2.17 -5.33 27.51
CA ARG A 420 -2.22 -6.59 26.75
C ARG A 420 -3.63 -7.13 26.48
N LYS A 421 -4.66 -6.52 27.06
CA LYS A 421 -6.08 -6.86 26.81
C LYS A 421 -6.64 -6.10 25.61
N HIS A 422 -5.92 -5.11 25.09
CA HIS A 422 -6.33 -4.25 23.99
C HIS A 422 -5.47 -4.49 22.74
N PHE A 423 -6.08 -4.23 21.58
CA PHE A 423 -5.37 -4.33 20.31
C PHE A 423 -4.53 -3.08 20.09
N THR A 424 -3.20 -3.22 20.04
CA THR A 424 -2.26 -2.09 19.91
C THR A 424 -1.41 -2.17 18.65
N ALA A 425 -1.63 -3.14 17.77
CA ALA A 425 -0.79 -3.39 16.59
C ALA A 425 0.68 -3.74 16.93
N GLY A 426 0.99 -4.00 18.20
CA GLY A 426 2.36 -4.08 18.72
C GLY A 426 2.98 -2.73 19.10
N MET A 427 2.25 -1.62 18.98
CA MET A 427 2.72 -0.31 19.45
C MET A 427 2.63 -0.22 20.98
N ARG A 428 3.68 0.34 21.60
CA ARG A 428 3.76 0.63 23.04
C ARG A 428 4.22 2.06 23.35
N SER A 429 4.46 2.86 22.32
CA SER A 429 4.99 4.21 22.42
C SER A 429 4.55 5.09 21.26
N THR A 430 4.71 6.40 21.44
CA THR A 430 4.62 7.47 20.45
C THR A 430 5.88 7.59 19.58
N GLN A 431 6.70 6.55 19.50
CA GLN A 431 7.97 6.57 18.75
C GLN A 431 7.79 6.98 17.29
N LEU A 432 6.63 6.68 16.69
CA LEU A 432 6.31 7.11 15.33
C LEU A 432 6.13 8.63 15.23
N SER A 433 5.32 9.24 16.09
CA SER A 433 5.17 10.70 16.12
C SER A 433 6.48 11.38 16.52
N GLU A 434 7.25 10.83 17.46
CA GLU A 434 8.57 11.35 17.83
C GLU A 434 9.57 11.27 16.68
N SER A 435 9.62 10.16 15.93
CA SER A 435 10.48 10.02 14.75
C SER A 435 10.08 11.02 13.66
N PHE A 436 8.78 11.21 13.43
CA PHE A 436 8.27 12.22 12.50
C PHE A 436 8.69 13.62 12.94
N ASN A 437 8.49 13.93 14.22
CA ASN A 437 8.83 15.23 14.79
C ASN A 437 10.34 15.49 14.78
N ALA A 438 11.17 14.48 15.05
CA ALA A 438 12.63 14.56 14.94
C ALA A 438 13.09 14.78 13.50
N GLU A 439 12.46 14.11 12.53
CA GLU A 439 12.72 14.34 11.11
C GLU A 439 12.35 15.77 10.71
N LEU A 440 11.16 16.22 11.11
CA LEU A 440 10.68 17.57 10.87
C LEU A 440 11.59 18.63 11.50
N LYS A 441 12.04 18.43 12.74
CA LYS A 441 12.99 19.33 13.44
C LYS A 441 14.29 19.55 12.65
N ASN A 442 14.75 18.59 11.86
CA ASN A 442 15.94 18.80 11.01
C ASN A 442 15.72 19.85 9.90
N TYR A 443 14.46 20.07 9.50
CA TYR A 443 14.07 21.03 8.49
C TYR A 443 13.56 22.34 9.10
N LEU A 444 13.22 22.34 10.39
CA LEU A 444 12.71 23.51 11.08
C LEU A 444 13.85 24.35 11.68
N LYS A 445 14.11 25.52 11.09
CA LYS A 445 14.90 26.58 11.73
C LYS A 445 13.94 27.56 12.41
N SER A 446 14.37 28.18 13.52
CA SER A 446 13.57 29.06 14.38
C SER A 446 12.91 30.27 13.71
N ASP A 447 13.21 30.55 12.43
CA ASP A 447 12.71 31.69 11.66
C ASP A 447 11.85 31.32 10.43
N LEU A 448 11.32 30.09 10.35
CA LEU A 448 10.49 29.68 9.19
C LEU A 448 9.08 30.28 9.26
N ASN A 449 8.61 30.78 8.12
CA ASN A 449 7.19 31.15 7.97
C ASN A 449 6.32 29.90 7.74
N LEU A 450 5.02 29.99 8.01
CA LEU A 450 4.07 28.88 7.83
C LEU A 450 4.12 28.26 6.43
N VAL A 451 4.38 29.07 5.40
CA VAL A 451 4.50 28.61 4.01
C VAL A 451 5.65 27.62 3.83
N GLN A 452 6.81 27.90 4.42
CA GLN A 452 7.96 26.99 4.38
C GLN A 452 7.67 25.73 5.20
N PHE A 453 7.00 25.87 6.35
CA PHE A 453 6.55 24.74 7.17
C PHE A 453 5.72 23.74 6.36
N PHE A 454 4.65 24.18 5.67
CA PHE A 454 3.80 23.26 4.88
C PHE A 454 4.55 22.59 3.72
N SER A 455 5.52 23.29 3.11
CA SER A 455 6.37 22.70 2.06
C SER A 455 7.24 21.56 2.62
N HIS A 456 7.87 21.77 3.78
CA HIS A 456 8.68 20.74 4.44
C HIS A 456 7.82 19.58 4.95
N PHE A 457 6.68 19.88 5.57
CA PHE A 457 5.72 18.87 6.01
C PHE A 457 5.28 17.97 4.84
N GLY A 458 4.86 18.58 3.71
CA GLY A 458 4.46 17.84 2.51
C GLY A 458 5.57 16.96 1.93
N ARG A 459 6.83 17.41 1.99
CA ARG A 459 7.99 16.61 1.54
C ARG A 459 8.21 15.37 2.41
N ILE A 460 8.12 15.49 3.73
CA ILE A 460 8.28 14.36 4.65
C ILE A 460 7.16 13.34 4.42
N VAL A 461 5.90 13.81 4.36
CA VAL A 461 4.75 12.96 4.05
C VAL A 461 4.93 12.25 2.70
N HIS A 462 5.44 12.94 1.68
CA HIS A 462 5.74 12.33 0.39
C HIS A 462 6.85 11.26 0.49
N GLY A 463 7.89 11.50 1.29
CA GLY A 463 8.94 10.52 1.57
C GLY A 463 8.38 9.24 2.23
N ILE A 464 7.49 9.39 3.21
CA ILE A 464 6.80 8.28 3.88
C ILE A 464 5.99 7.46 2.86
N ARG A 465 5.22 8.13 2.00
CA ARG A 465 4.42 7.48 0.93
C ARG A 465 5.27 6.76 -0.12
N ASN A 466 6.44 7.31 -0.45
CA ASN A 466 7.37 6.67 -1.37
C ASN A 466 7.96 5.40 -0.76
N ASN A 467 8.29 5.40 0.54
CA ASN A 467 8.77 4.21 1.25
C ASN A 467 7.71 3.10 1.26
N GLU A 468 6.44 3.46 1.48
CA GLU A 468 5.32 2.51 1.38
C GLU A 468 5.16 1.97 -0.05
N SER A 469 5.24 2.85 -1.06
CA SER A 469 5.14 2.45 -2.46
C SER A 469 6.27 1.49 -2.86
N GLU A 470 7.49 1.70 -2.35
CA GLU A 470 8.60 0.77 -2.54
C GLU A 470 8.33 -0.56 -1.83
N ALA A 471 7.81 -0.55 -0.60
CA ALA A 471 7.43 -1.76 0.13
C ALA A 471 6.33 -2.57 -0.57
N ASP A 472 5.31 -1.90 -1.12
CA ASP A 472 4.26 -2.52 -1.94
C ASP A 472 4.82 -3.18 -3.19
N TYR A 473 5.70 -2.47 -3.91
CA TYR A 473 6.40 -3.01 -5.06
C TYR A 473 7.21 -4.26 -4.67
N GLU A 474 8.01 -4.17 -3.61
CA GLU A 474 8.81 -5.29 -3.13
C GLU A 474 7.96 -6.49 -2.71
N SER A 475 6.85 -6.27 -2.01
CA SER A 475 5.91 -7.30 -1.57
C SER A 475 5.32 -8.09 -2.75
N ARG A 476 4.98 -7.41 -3.86
CA ARG A 476 4.47 -8.03 -5.09
C ARG A 476 5.55 -8.77 -5.89
N HIS A 477 6.81 -8.38 -5.74
CA HIS A 477 7.91 -8.80 -6.61
C HIS A 477 8.84 -9.82 -6.01
N LYS A 478 8.98 -9.81 -4.69
CA LYS A 478 9.87 -10.68 -3.94
C LYS A 478 9.06 -11.84 -3.37
N LEU A 479 9.54 -13.05 -3.60
CA LEU A 479 8.97 -14.22 -2.93
C LEU A 479 9.35 -14.19 -1.43
N PRO A 480 8.44 -14.59 -0.53
CA PRO A 480 8.75 -14.68 0.88
C PRO A 480 9.93 -15.64 1.10
N LYS A 481 10.88 -15.25 1.96
CA LYS A 481 12.00 -16.10 2.35
C LYS A 481 11.51 -17.16 3.35
N LEU A 482 10.97 -18.25 2.83
CA LEU A 482 10.54 -19.41 3.62
C LEU A 482 11.76 -20.18 4.12
N LYS A 483 12.00 -20.21 5.44
CA LYS A 483 13.01 -21.07 6.04
C LYS A 483 12.62 -22.55 5.91
N MET A 484 11.32 -22.87 6.03
CA MET A 484 10.78 -24.23 5.86
C MET A 484 9.77 -24.32 4.70
N LYS A 485 10.26 -24.63 3.49
CA LYS A 485 9.46 -24.61 2.24
C LYS A 485 8.29 -25.61 2.18
N ARG A 486 8.29 -26.64 3.03
CA ARG A 486 7.27 -27.70 3.04
C ARG A 486 6.19 -27.52 4.10
N ALA A 487 6.30 -26.49 4.95
CA ALA A 487 5.32 -26.18 5.97
C ALA A 487 4.11 -25.46 5.34
N PRO A 488 2.90 -26.06 5.28
CA PRO A 488 1.76 -25.47 4.58
C PRO A 488 1.34 -24.12 5.17
N MET A 489 1.36 -24.00 6.51
CA MET A 489 1.01 -22.77 7.21
C MET A 489 1.96 -21.61 6.88
N LEU A 490 3.28 -21.86 6.81
CA LEU A 490 4.25 -20.84 6.39
C LEU A 490 4.05 -20.44 4.93
N VAL A 491 3.77 -21.40 4.05
CA VAL A 491 3.49 -21.11 2.63
C VAL A 491 2.25 -20.24 2.50
N GLN A 492 1.18 -20.55 3.24
CA GLN A 492 -0.02 -19.73 3.30
C GLN A 492 0.28 -18.33 3.84
N ALA A 493 0.96 -18.22 4.99
CA ALA A 493 1.33 -16.95 5.61
C ALA A 493 2.18 -16.09 4.66
N GLY A 494 3.17 -16.68 4.00
CA GLY A 494 4.05 -15.98 3.06
C GLY A 494 3.33 -15.44 1.82
N ASN A 495 2.24 -16.09 1.41
CA ASN A 495 1.42 -15.63 0.28
C ASN A 495 0.42 -14.53 0.68
N ILE A 496 -0.05 -14.55 1.93
CA ILE A 496 -1.11 -13.65 2.42
C ILE A 496 -0.54 -12.38 3.04
N TYR A 497 0.46 -12.50 3.90
CA TYR A 497 1.02 -11.38 4.65
C TYR A 497 2.03 -10.57 3.85
N THR A 498 2.17 -9.30 4.21
CA THR A 498 3.29 -8.46 3.76
C THR A 498 4.63 -9.04 4.27
N PRO A 499 5.77 -8.73 3.63
CA PRO A 499 7.06 -9.29 4.02
C PRO A 499 7.38 -9.13 5.51
N LYS A 500 7.16 -7.93 6.08
CA LYS A 500 7.50 -7.67 7.48
C LYS A 500 6.60 -8.43 8.46
N THR A 501 5.30 -8.51 8.17
CA THR A 501 4.37 -9.30 8.99
C THR A 501 4.64 -10.79 8.86
N PHE A 502 5.02 -11.27 7.67
CA PHE A 502 5.43 -12.65 7.47
C PHE A 502 6.70 -13.00 8.26
N GLU A 503 7.68 -12.10 8.38
CA GLU A 503 8.85 -12.30 9.22
C GLU A 503 8.47 -12.50 10.69
N GLU A 504 7.62 -11.64 11.26
CA GLU A 504 7.10 -11.79 12.62
C GLU A 504 6.37 -13.14 12.81
N PHE A 505 5.53 -13.54 11.84
CA PHE A 505 4.85 -14.84 11.89
C PHE A 505 5.84 -16.01 11.79
N GLN A 506 6.87 -15.90 10.95
CA GLN A 506 7.87 -16.95 10.77
C GLN A 506 8.75 -17.12 12.02
N GLU A 507 9.03 -16.04 12.75
CA GLU A 507 9.70 -16.10 14.07
C GLU A 507 8.85 -16.90 15.08
N GLU A 508 7.55 -16.59 15.21
CA GLU A 508 6.64 -17.38 16.06
C GLU A 508 6.53 -18.84 15.59
N TYR A 509 6.56 -19.05 14.26
CA TYR A 509 6.53 -20.37 13.67
C TYR A 509 7.80 -21.18 13.99
N GLU A 510 8.95 -20.54 14.10
CA GLU A 510 10.19 -21.21 14.49
C GLU A 510 10.20 -21.51 15.99
N GLU A 511 9.72 -20.56 16.80
CA GLU A 511 9.67 -20.74 18.24
C GLU A 511 8.73 -21.89 18.64
N TYR A 512 7.58 -22.10 17.97
CA TYR A 512 6.69 -23.20 18.36
C TYR A 512 7.34 -24.59 18.19
N LEU A 513 8.33 -24.74 17.29
CA LEU A 513 9.03 -26.01 17.11
C LEU A 513 9.82 -26.40 18.37
N GLY A 514 10.30 -25.40 19.12
CA GLY A 514 10.96 -25.58 20.42
C GLY A 514 10.00 -25.73 21.60
N THR A 515 8.68 -25.73 21.37
CA THR A 515 7.69 -25.86 22.46
C THR A 515 7.22 -27.29 22.67
N CYS A 516 7.02 -27.63 23.94
CA CYS A 516 6.39 -28.85 24.43
C CYS A 516 4.94 -28.57 24.81
N VAL A 517 4.07 -29.57 24.70
CA VAL A 517 2.65 -29.43 25.01
C VAL A 517 2.15 -30.59 25.86
N LYS A 518 1.40 -30.28 26.91
CA LYS A 518 0.68 -31.24 27.75
C LYS A 518 -0.80 -30.94 27.66
N ASN A 519 -1.61 -31.93 27.31
CA ASN A 519 -3.06 -31.81 27.36
C ASN A 519 -3.52 -32.08 28.79
N LEU A 520 -4.26 -31.14 29.39
CA LEU A 520 -4.82 -31.33 30.73
C LEU A 520 -6.17 -32.04 30.64
N LYS A 521 -7.23 -31.32 30.21
CA LYS A 521 -8.62 -31.80 30.02
C LYS A 521 -9.39 -30.85 29.07
N GLU A 522 -10.38 -31.37 28.34
CA GLU A 522 -11.42 -30.60 27.62
C GLU A 522 -10.92 -29.42 26.73
N GLY A 523 -9.86 -29.66 25.95
CA GLY A 523 -9.32 -28.61 25.06
C GLY A 523 -8.44 -27.58 25.77
N LEU A 524 -8.07 -27.80 27.04
CA LEU A 524 -7.08 -27.02 27.76
C LEU A 524 -5.69 -27.65 27.63
N TYR A 525 -4.74 -26.85 27.17
CA TYR A 525 -3.35 -27.24 26.92
C TYR A 525 -2.40 -26.37 27.74
N VAL A 526 -1.34 -26.99 28.25
CA VAL A 526 -0.17 -26.31 28.80
C VAL A 526 0.94 -26.40 27.77
N VAL A 527 1.47 -25.25 27.35
CA VAL A 527 2.59 -25.16 26.42
C VAL A 527 3.79 -24.58 27.16
N THR A 528 4.95 -25.22 27.05
CA THR A 528 6.22 -24.75 27.63
C THR A 528 7.25 -24.60 26.54
N ASN A 529 8.07 -23.55 26.60
CA ASN A 529 9.24 -23.45 25.73
C ASN A 529 10.37 -24.29 26.35
N TYR A 530 11.13 -25.03 25.55
CA TYR A 530 12.24 -25.84 26.04
C TYR A 530 13.29 -24.99 26.78
N ASP A 531 13.51 -23.75 26.33
CA ASP A 531 14.51 -22.84 26.91
C ASP A 531 13.94 -21.96 28.04
N ASN A 532 12.62 -21.84 28.14
CA ASN A 532 11.95 -21.00 29.13
C ASN A 532 10.88 -21.83 29.86
N ASN A 533 11.13 -22.12 31.13
CA ASN A 533 10.22 -22.90 31.99
C ASN A 533 8.87 -22.22 32.27
N LYS A 534 8.57 -21.06 31.67
CA LYS A 534 7.26 -20.40 31.80
C LYS A 534 6.20 -21.23 31.08
N GLU A 535 5.31 -21.84 31.86
CA GLU A 535 4.14 -22.54 31.35
C GLU A 535 3.10 -21.54 30.83
N ARG A 536 2.48 -21.86 29.69
CA ARG A 536 1.43 -21.07 29.05
C ARG A 536 0.15 -21.86 28.90
N MET A 537 -0.95 -21.26 29.31
CA MET A 537 -2.28 -21.85 29.17
C MET A 537 -2.87 -21.48 27.81
N VAL A 538 -3.26 -22.51 27.06
CA VAL A 538 -3.90 -22.36 25.76
C VAL A 538 -5.20 -23.15 25.71
N ILE A 539 -6.29 -22.47 25.37
CA ILE A 539 -7.61 -23.06 25.19
C ILE A 539 -7.80 -23.30 23.69
N GLY A 540 -7.97 -24.56 23.28
CA GLY A 540 -8.22 -24.97 21.91
C GLY A 540 -9.61 -25.59 21.76
N ASN A 541 -10.40 -25.08 20.81
CA ASN A 541 -11.69 -25.64 20.42
C ASN A 541 -11.59 -26.18 18.99
N LEU A 542 -11.70 -27.51 18.86
CA LEU A 542 -11.56 -28.22 17.59
C LEU A 542 -12.70 -27.92 16.62
N MET A 543 -13.94 -27.78 17.12
CA MET A 543 -15.11 -27.55 16.29
C MET A 543 -15.04 -26.18 15.61
N ASP A 544 -14.63 -25.16 16.36
CA ASP A 544 -14.53 -23.79 15.85
C ASP A 544 -13.17 -23.47 15.22
N GLN A 545 -12.21 -24.40 15.31
CA GLN A 545 -10.79 -24.18 14.95
C GLN A 545 -10.20 -22.94 15.64
N LYS A 546 -10.60 -22.68 16.88
CA LYS A 546 -10.19 -21.52 17.67
C LYS A 546 -9.17 -21.91 18.73
N VAL A 547 -8.19 -21.06 18.91
CA VAL A 547 -7.20 -21.09 19.98
C VAL A 547 -7.13 -19.73 20.69
N ALA A 548 -7.10 -19.75 22.02
CA ALA A 548 -6.89 -18.56 22.84
C ALA A 548 -5.72 -18.85 23.78
N CYS A 549 -4.72 -17.98 23.79
CA CYS A 549 -3.52 -18.14 24.61
C CYS A 549 -3.47 -17.04 25.66
N ASP A 550 -3.12 -17.40 26.89
CA ASP A 550 -2.99 -16.46 28.00
C ASP A 550 -1.98 -15.33 27.77
N CYS A 551 -0.99 -15.51 26.88
CA CYS A 551 -0.03 -14.47 26.50
C CYS A 551 -0.67 -13.31 25.70
N ARG A 552 -1.87 -13.52 25.13
CA ARG A 552 -2.66 -12.53 24.38
C ARG A 552 -1.97 -11.86 23.18
N LYS A 553 -0.99 -12.55 22.56
CA LYS A 553 -0.26 -11.98 21.41
C LYS A 553 -1.15 -11.69 20.21
N PHE A 554 -2.14 -12.55 19.93
CA PHE A 554 -3.07 -12.32 18.83
C PHE A 554 -3.99 -11.12 19.11
N GLU A 555 -4.47 -10.98 20.34
CA GLU A 555 -5.34 -9.90 20.78
C GLU A 555 -4.63 -8.55 20.76
N THR A 556 -3.31 -8.53 20.96
CA THR A 556 -2.49 -7.31 20.97
C THR A 556 -1.90 -6.96 19.61
N HIS A 557 -1.34 -7.95 18.91
CA HIS A 557 -0.58 -7.76 17.67
C HIS A 557 -1.34 -8.23 16.42
N GLY A 558 -2.34 -9.09 16.57
CA GLY A 558 -3.06 -9.69 15.45
C GLY A 558 -2.32 -10.82 14.75
N ILE A 559 -1.32 -11.40 15.42
CA ILE A 559 -0.50 -12.51 14.93
C ILE A 559 -0.52 -13.61 15.99
N LEU A 560 -0.74 -14.86 15.57
CA LEU A 560 -0.75 -16.01 16.46
C LEU A 560 0.62 -16.21 17.11
N CYS A 561 0.65 -16.45 18.42
CA CYS A 561 1.89 -16.79 19.12
C CYS A 561 2.30 -18.24 18.88
N SER A 562 3.58 -18.52 19.13
CA SER A 562 4.18 -19.86 19.15
C SER A 562 3.33 -20.87 19.94
N HIS A 563 2.82 -20.49 21.12
CA HIS A 563 1.97 -21.38 21.94
C HIS A 563 0.64 -21.75 21.24
N ALA A 564 -0.01 -20.77 20.61
CA ALA A 564 -1.26 -21.00 19.87
C ALA A 564 -1.01 -21.87 18.62
N LEU A 565 0.10 -21.62 17.92
CA LEU A 565 0.54 -22.43 16.79
C LEU A 565 0.80 -23.88 17.19
N LYS A 566 1.41 -24.11 18.36
CA LYS A 566 1.63 -25.47 18.88
C LYS A 566 0.32 -26.22 19.09
N VAL A 567 -0.68 -25.56 19.67
CA VAL A 567 -1.99 -26.18 19.90
C VAL A 567 -2.74 -26.44 18.59
N LEU A 568 -2.68 -25.52 17.62
CA LEU A 568 -3.23 -25.76 16.27
C LEU A 568 -2.58 -27.00 15.62
N ASP A 569 -1.26 -27.17 15.77
CA ASP A 569 -0.56 -28.34 15.25
C ASP A 569 -1.02 -29.66 15.90
N VAL A 570 -1.22 -29.66 17.23
CA VAL A 570 -1.80 -30.79 17.98
C VAL A 570 -3.22 -31.11 17.55
N MET A 571 -4.01 -30.08 17.23
CA MET A 571 -5.36 -30.20 16.68
C MET A 571 -5.37 -30.62 15.20
N ASN A 572 -4.20 -30.88 14.62
CA ASN A 572 -3.99 -31.24 13.21
C ASN A 572 -4.47 -30.17 12.21
N ILE A 573 -4.48 -28.90 12.62
CA ILE A 573 -4.80 -27.75 11.77
C ILE A 573 -3.50 -27.25 11.12
N LYS A 574 -3.35 -27.47 9.81
CA LYS A 574 -2.11 -27.19 9.07
C LYS A 574 -2.11 -25.86 8.32
N LEU A 575 -3.22 -25.13 8.35
CA LEU A 575 -3.41 -23.82 7.74
C LEU A 575 -3.90 -22.85 8.82
N ILE A 576 -3.56 -21.57 8.69
CA ILE A 576 -4.08 -20.51 9.55
C ILE A 576 -5.60 -20.41 9.31
N PRO A 577 -6.43 -20.61 10.36
CA PRO A 577 -7.87 -20.38 10.24
C PRO A 577 -8.16 -18.93 9.86
N GLN A 578 -9.17 -18.72 9.01
CA GLN A 578 -9.44 -17.42 8.38
C GLN A 578 -9.66 -16.28 9.40
N HIS A 579 -10.24 -16.57 10.56
CA HIS A 579 -10.50 -15.58 11.61
C HIS A 579 -9.24 -15.08 12.33
N TYR A 580 -8.09 -15.76 12.16
CA TYR A 580 -6.78 -15.29 12.62
C TYR A 580 -6.02 -14.49 11.54
N ILE A 581 -6.58 -14.35 10.35
CA ILE A 581 -6.00 -13.55 9.27
C ILE A 581 -6.63 -12.16 9.29
N LEU A 582 -6.00 -11.23 10.00
CA LEU A 582 -6.45 -9.84 10.01
C LEU A 582 -6.16 -9.17 8.66
N LYS A 583 -7.20 -8.62 8.01
CA LYS A 583 -7.10 -7.95 6.71
C LYS A 583 -5.96 -6.92 6.66
N ARG A 584 -5.77 -6.16 7.74
CA ARG A 584 -4.74 -5.11 7.83
C ARG A 584 -3.30 -5.61 7.65
N TRP A 585 -3.02 -6.88 7.91
CA TRP A 585 -1.68 -7.44 7.79
C TRP A 585 -1.43 -8.09 6.43
N THR A 586 -2.45 -8.14 5.59
CA THR A 586 -2.39 -8.80 4.29
C THR A 586 -1.82 -7.87 3.22
N ARG A 587 -1.31 -8.47 2.14
CA ARG A 587 -0.91 -7.75 0.92
C ARG A 587 -2.08 -7.03 0.26
N ASP A 588 -3.28 -7.52 0.52
CA ASP A 588 -4.55 -7.05 -0.02
C ASP A 588 -5.28 -6.11 0.96
N ALA A 589 -4.59 -5.56 1.97
CA ALA A 589 -5.20 -4.70 2.99
C ALA A 589 -6.00 -3.53 2.40
N ARG A 590 -5.56 -3.02 1.25
CA ARG A 590 -6.21 -1.93 0.49
C ARG A 590 -7.28 -2.42 -0.50
N LEU A 591 -7.31 -3.70 -0.87
CA LEU A 591 -8.28 -4.26 -1.82
C LEU A 591 -9.66 -4.39 -1.15
N GLY A 592 -10.71 -3.90 -1.80
CA GLY A 592 -12.09 -3.98 -1.30
C GLY A 592 -12.40 -3.10 -0.09
N SER A 593 -11.58 -2.09 0.22
CA SER A 593 -12.01 -0.97 1.08
C SER A 593 -12.93 -0.01 0.29
N ASN A 594 -13.96 -0.57 -0.34
CA ASN A 594 -14.96 0.13 -1.16
C ASN A 594 -16.24 0.25 -0.35
N HIS A 595 -16.20 1.06 0.71
CA HIS A 595 -17.40 1.65 1.27
C HIS A 595 -17.12 3.14 1.48
N ASP A 596 -17.41 3.91 0.43
CA ASP A 596 -17.56 5.36 0.53
C ASP A 596 -18.84 5.66 1.31
N LEU A 597 -18.70 6.36 2.44
CA LEU A 597 -19.77 6.69 3.39
C LEU A 597 -20.77 7.74 2.87
N LYS A 598 -20.62 8.22 1.65
CA LYS A 598 -21.63 8.95 0.88
C LYS A 598 -21.37 8.61 -0.58
N GLY A 599 -22.36 8.11 -1.31
CA GLY A 599 -22.26 7.70 -2.73
C GLY A 599 -21.95 8.82 -3.73
N GLN A 600 -21.09 9.77 -3.37
CA GLN A 600 -20.47 10.69 -4.30
C GLN A 600 -19.07 10.17 -4.59
N HIS A 601 -18.86 9.86 -5.87
CA HIS A 601 -17.57 9.50 -6.42
C HIS A 601 -16.66 10.73 -6.31
N ILE A 602 -15.89 10.83 -5.22
CA ILE A 602 -14.93 11.93 -5.09
C ILE A 602 -13.78 11.64 -6.05
N GLU A 603 -13.47 12.56 -6.96
CA GLU A 603 -12.26 12.48 -7.77
C GLU A 603 -11.04 12.81 -6.90
N LEU A 604 -10.53 11.81 -6.17
CA LEU A 604 -9.12 11.80 -5.76
C LEU A 604 -8.26 11.79 -7.03
N ASP A 605 -7.03 12.31 -6.92
CA ASP A 605 -6.01 12.37 -7.98
C ASP A 605 -6.24 11.28 -9.05
N THR A 606 -6.59 11.72 -10.26
CA THR A 606 -7.06 10.84 -11.34
C THR A 606 -6.12 9.66 -11.58
N LYS A 607 -4.83 9.81 -11.25
CA LYS A 607 -3.85 8.72 -11.23
C LYS A 607 -3.99 7.75 -10.07
N ALA A 608 -4.21 8.19 -8.83
CA ALA A 608 -4.32 7.33 -7.66
C ALA A 608 -5.61 6.48 -7.67
N HIS A 609 -6.74 7.05 -8.10
CA HIS A 609 -7.98 6.27 -8.28
C HIS A 609 -7.97 5.33 -9.47
N PHE A 610 -7.38 5.78 -10.59
CA PHE A 610 -7.09 4.88 -11.70
C PHE A 610 -6.26 3.72 -11.19
N MET A 611 -5.19 4.00 -10.44
CA MET A 611 -4.29 2.99 -9.89
C MET A 611 -5.00 2.01 -8.95
N ARG A 612 -5.90 2.50 -8.10
CA ARG A 612 -6.68 1.68 -7.17
C ARG A 612 -7.67 0.77 -7.90
N ARG A 613 -8.51 1.33 -8.80
CA ARG A 613 -9.47 0.55 -9.60
C ARG A 613 -8.77 -0.44 -10.53
N TYR A 614 -7.66 -0.03 -11.13
CA TYR A 614 -6.81 -0.88 -11.96
C TYR A 614 -6.22 -2.04 -11.14
N ASN A 615 -5.65 -1.76 -9.96
CA ASN A 615 -5.11 -2.79 -9.06
C ASN A 615 -6.20 -3.75 -8.53
N ASP A 616 -7.44 -3.30 -8.37
CA ASP A 616 -8.57 -4.14 -7.98
C ASP A 616 -9.06 -5.05 -9.13
N LEU A 617 -9.10 -4.52 -10.37
CA LEU A 617 -9.64 -5.20 -11.55
C LEU A 617 -8.64 -6.19 -12.19
N CYS A 618 -7.35 -5.83 -12.27
CA CYS A 618 -6.34 -6.64 -12.96
C CYS A 618 -6.22 -8.08 -12.43
N PRO A 619 -6.15 -8.35 -11.11
CA PRO A 619 -6.06 -9.71 -10.60
C PRO A 619 -7.29 -10.56 -10.92
N GLN A 620 -8.48 -9.95 -10.95
CA GLN A 620 -9.74 -10.62 -11.28
C GLN A 620 -9.77 -10.97 -12.77
N MET A 621 -9.37 -10.03 -13.62
CA MET A 621 -9.31 -10.22 -15.07
C MET A 621 -8.30 -11.29 -15.46
N ILE A 622 -7.10 -11.28 -14.87
CA ILE A 622 -6.06 -12.30 -15.12
C ILE A 622 -6.56 -13.70 -14.72
N LYS A 623 -7.26 -13.84 -13.59
CA LYS A 623 -7.86 -15.12 -13.19
C LYS A 623 -8.90 -15.60 -14.19
N LEU A 624 -9.71 -14.69 -14.74
CA LEU A 624 -10.73 -14.99 -15.73
C LEU A 624 -10.14 -15.38 -17.09
N ILE A 625 -9.15 -14.63 -17.58
CA ILE A 625 -8.39 -14.92 -18.79
C ILE A 625 -7.73 -16.30 -18.70
N ASN A 626 -7.04 -16.61 -17.60
CA ASN A 626 -6.42 -17.92 -17.39
C ASN A 626 -7.42 -19.09 -17.39
N LYS A 627 -8.68 -18.85 -17.01
CA LYS A 627 -9.74 -19.85 -17.10
C LYS A 627 -10.25 -20.00 -18.54
N ALA A 628 -10.44 -18.88 -19.23
CA ALA A 628 -10.94 -18.85 -20.60
C ALA A 628 -9.94 -19.33 -21.66
N SER A 629 -8.63 -19.20 -21.42
CA SER A 629 -7.59 -19.69 -22.35
C SER A 629 -7.45 -21.21 -22.39
N LYS A 630 -8.25 -21.96 -21.62
CA LYS A 630 -8.17 -23.44 -21.56
C LYS A 630 -8.89 -24.15 -22.70
N SER A 631 -9.86 -23.50 -23.34
CA SER A 631 -10.58 -24.06 -24.49
C SER A 631 -10.88 -22.97 -25.51
N HIS A 632 -11.09 -23.37 -26.76
CA HIS A 632 -11.39 -22.42 -27.83
C HIS A 632 -12.76 -21.76 -27.62
N GLU A 633 -13.75 -22.50 -27.12
CA GLU A 633 -15.10 -21.98 -26.85
C GLU A 633 -15.10 -20.93 -25.75
N THR A 634 -14.36 -21.17 -24.67
CA THR A 634 -14.28 -20.25 -23.52
C THR A 634 -13.45 -19.00 -23.85
N TYR A 635 -12.43 -19.14 -24.70
CA TYR A 635 -11.70 -18.02 -25.28
C TYR A 635 -12.63 -17.12 -26.13
N THR A 636 -13.34 -17.71 -27.10
CA THR A 636 -14.20 -16.96 -28.03
C THR A 636 -15.33 -16.23 -27.29
N PHE A 637 -15.91 -16.86 -26.26
CA PHE A 637 -16.87 -16.22 -25.37
C PHE A 637 -16.28 -14.99 -24.68
N LEU A 638 -15.11 -15.12 -24.04
CA LEU A 638 -14.50 -14.01 -23.31
C LEU A 638 -14.05 -12.89 -24.25
N SER A 639 -13.56 -13.21 -25.46
CA SER A 639 -13.23 -12.23 -26.48
C SER A 639 -14.43 -11.39 -26.92
N LYS A 640 -15.59 -12.01 -27.18
CA LYS A 640 -16.83 -11.27 -27.49
C LYS A 640 -17.26 -10.37 -26.32
N VAL A 641 -17.16 -10.86 -25.08
CA VAL A 641 -17.47 -10.07 -23.88
C VAL A 641 -16.53 -8.87 -23.75
N PHE A 642 -15.24 -9.01 -24.08
CA PHE A 642 -14.30 -7.90 -24.07
C PHE A 642 -14.64 -6.86 -25.12
N GLU A 643 -14.93 -7.27 -26.36
CA GLU A 643 -15.33 -6.33 -27.42
C GLU A 643 -16.60 -5.53 -27.07
N GLU A 644 -17.61 -6.18 -26.48
CA GLU A 644 -18.82 -5.47 -26.04
C GLU A 644 -18.58 -4.59 -24.83
N SER A 645 -17.76 -5.05 -23.87
CA SER A 645 -17.41 -4.26 -22.69
C SER A 645 -16.61 -3.03 -23.06
N ASP A 646 -15.68 -3.15 -24.02
CA ASP A 646 -14.84 -2.05 -24.51
C ASP A 646 -15.70 -0.93 -25.11
N LYS A 647 -16.66 -1.29 -25.98
CA LYS A 647 -17.64 -0.35 -26.54
C LYS A 647 -18.48 0.34 -25.48
N ILE A 648 -18.97 -0.40 -24.49
CA ILE A 648 -19.77 0.17 -23.39
C ILE A 648 -18.92 1.14 -22.55
N ILE A 649 -17.66 0.79 -22.29
CA ILE A 649 -16.74 1.62 -21.50
C ILE A 649 -16.40 2.89 -22.27
N ASP A 650 -16.11 2.81 -23.56
CA ASP A 650 -15.86 3.98 -24.41
C ASP A 650 -17.08 4.93 -24.44
N ASP A 651 -18.29 4.40 -24.56
CA ASP A 651 -19.53 5.18 -24.48
C ASP A 651 -19.71 5.87 -23.10
N MET A 652 -19.36 5.19 -22.01
CA MET A 652 -19.40 5.76 -20.66
C MET A 652 -18.36 6.86 -20.46
N LEU A 653 -17.16 6.68 -21.02
CA LEU A 653 -16.09 7.68 -20.97
C LEU A 653 -16.43 8.91 -21.83
N ALA A 654 -17.07 8.70 -22.98
CA ALA A 654 -17.54 9.77 -23.86
C ALA A 654 -18.66 10.61 -23.22
N LYS A 655 -19.60 9.99 -22.49
CA LYS A 655 -20.71 10.69 -21.81
C LYS A 655 -20.26 11.60 -20.66
N LYS A 656 -19.08 11.39 -20.06
CA LYS A 656 -18.54 12.25 -19.00
C LYS A 656 -18.09 13.64 -19.47
N PHE A 657 -17.95 13.88 -20.78
CA PHE A 657 -17.48 15.15 -21.34
C PHE A 657 -18.60 16.15 -21.71
N VAL A 658 -19.87 15.79 -21.54
CA VAL A 658 -21.01 16.67 -21.85
C VAL A 658 -21.88 16.83 -20.60
N GLY A 659 -21.67 17.92 -19.86
CA GLY A 659 -22.63 18.62 -18.98
C GLY A 659 -23.48 17.83 -17.98
N VAL A 660 -23.32 18.17 -16.70
CA VAL A 660 -24.16 17.86 -15.52
C VAL A 660 -25.65 17.67 -15.85
N GLU A 661 -26.15 16.44 -15.69
CA GLU A 661 -27.51 16.17 -15.18
C GLU A 661 -27.61 14.73 -14.63
N SER A 662 -28.38 14.59 -13.55
CA SER A 662 -28.64 13.43 -12.67
C SER A 662 -28.31 12.02 -13.18
N LEU A 663 -27.42 11.31 -12.46
CA LEU A 663 -27.22 9.87 -12.58
C LEU A 663 -28.07 9.10 -11.54
N GLU A 664 -29.25 8.65 -11.94
CA GLU A 664 -29.83 7.44 -11.36
C GLU A 664 -29.02 6.23 -11.84
N MET A 665 -28.73 5.29 -10.93
CA MET A 665 -28.01 4.06 -11.22
C MET A 665 -28.79 3.20 -12.22
N SER A 666 -28.40 3.24 -13.50
CA SER A 666 -28.90 2.29 -14.49
C SER A 666 -28.20 0.94 -14.33
N HIS A 667 -28.99 -0.12 -14.19
CA HIS A 667 -28.49 -1.50 -14.27
C HIS A 667 -27.87 -1.74 -15.66
N VAL A 668 -26.55 -1.87 -15.73
CA VAL A 668 -25.85 -2.27 -16.95
C VAL A 668 -26.02 -3.78 -17.11
N SER A 669 -26.85 -4.18 -18.08
CA SER A 669 -27.03 -5.58 -18.47
C SER A 669 -26.25 -5.83 -19.75
N ILE A 670 -25.36 -6.82 -19.76
CA ILE A 670 -24.66 -7.27 -20.98
C ILE A 670 -25.55 -8.31 -21.67
N PRO A 671 -26.13 -8.02 -22.85
CA PRO A 671 -26.95 -8.99 -23.56
C PRO A 671 -26.05 -9.99 -24.29
N VAL A 672 -25.79 -11.15 -23.68
CA VAL A 672 -25.10 -12.25 -24.36
C VAL A 672 -26.05 -12.89 -25.38
N ALA A 673 -25.90 -12.55 -26.66
CA ALA A 673 -26.53 -13.31 -27.74
C ALA A 673 -25.81 -14.66 -27.89
N MET A 674 -26.41 -15.74 -27.39
CA MET A 674 -26.02 -17.09 -27.80
C MET A 674 -26.49 -17.30 -29.24
N GLU A 675 -25.60 -17.08 -30.21
CA GLU A 675 -25.78 -17.63 -31.55
C GLU A 675 -25.94 -19.14 -31.44
N LYS A 676 -27.08 -19.65 -31.92
CA LYS A 676 -27.37 -21.08 -31.96
C LYS A 676 -26.25 -21.77 -32.74
N ILE A 677 -25.56 -22.69 -32.07
CA ILE A 677 -24.72 -23.66 -32.75
C ILE A 677 -25.68 -24.58 -33.52
N ASP A 678 -25.70 -24.45 -34.85
CA ASP A 678 -26.39 -25.37 -35.74
C ASP A 678 -25.73 -26.75 -35.62
N ASN A 679 -26.27 -27.58 -34.74
CA ASN A 679 -26.02 -29.01 -34.76
C ASN A 679 -26.85 -29.61 -35.91
N ASN A 680 -26.27 -29.65 -37.11
CA ASN A 680 -26.76 -30.52 -38.18
C ASN A 680 -26.55 -31.98 -37.77
N VAL A 681 -27.53 -32.56 -37.10
CA VAL A 681 -27.72 -34.01 -37.03
C VAL A 681 -28.92 -34.36 -37.90
N HIS A 682 -28.64 -34.93 -39.07
CA HIS A 682 -29.63 -35.56 -39.93
C HIS A 682 -30.46 -36.56 -39.12
N THR A 683 -31.77 -36.31 -39.04
CA THR A 683 -32.76 -37.36 -38.79
C THR A 683 -33.86 -37.21 -39.82
N LEU A 684 -33.94 -38.23 -40.69
CA LEU A 684 -35.04 -38.49 -41.60
C LEU A 684 -36.29 -38.71 -40.76
N ASP A 685 -37.34 -37.94 -41.03
CA ASP A 685 -38.68 -38.23 -40.56
C ASP A 685 -39.62 -38.34 -41.76
N VAL A 686 -40.26 -39.51 -41.89
CA VAL A 686 -41.49 -39.68 -42.66
C VAL A 686 -42.39 -40.61 -41.84
N GLY A 687 -43.06 -40.00 -40.86
CA GLY A 687 -44.52 -39.95 -40.73
C GLY A 687 -45.33 -41.24 -40.88
N GLY A 688 -46.18 -41.51 -39.88
CA GLY A 688 -47.31 -42.42 -40.06
C GLY A 688 -48.03 -42.86 -38.79
N GLU A 689 -48.98 -42.03 -38.35
CA GLU A 689 -50.30 -42.39 -37.82
C GLU A 689 -50.50 -43.23 -36.53
N GLN A 690 -51.38 -42.65 -35.69
CA GLN A 690 -52.44 -43.27 -34.86
C GLN A 690 -52.05 -44.24 -33.72
N GLY A 691 -52.50 -43.92 -32.51
CA GLY A 691 -52.70 -44.96 -31.49
C GLY A 691 -52.67 -44.51 -30.03
N ILE A 692 -53.86 -44.29 -29.47
CA ILE A 692 -54.16 -44.15 -28.04
C ILE A 692 -53.64 -45.37 -27.24
N LYS A 693 -52.95 -45.17 -26.10
CA LYS A 693 -53.21 -45.86 -24.79
C LYS A 693 -52.23 -45.49 -23.67
N LYS A 694 -52.83 -45.06 -22.55
CA LYS A 694 -52.49 -45.29 -21.12
C LYS A 694 -51.21 -46.10 -20.81
N ALA A 695 -50.37 -45.59 -19.89
CA ALA A 695 -50.35 -45.96 -18.45
C ALA A 695 -48.98 -45.74 -17.77
N ARG A 696 -49.05 -45.23 -16.53
CA ARG A 696 -48.24 -45.56 -15.31
C ARG A 696 -46.71 -45.40 -15.36
N LEU A 697 -46.15 -44.48 -14.57
CA LEU A 697 -45.79 -44.57 -13.13
C LEU A 697 -44.49 -45.33 -12.85
N LEU A 698 -43.68 -44.72 -11.97
CA LEU A 698 -42.48 -45.21 -11.24
C LEU A 698 -41.18 -45.04 -12.05
N LYS A 699 -40.12 -44.40 -11.56
CA LYS A 699 -39.68 -44.07 -10.20
C LYS A 699 -38.77 -42.84 -10.25
#